data_AF-A0A2E7HTV0-F1
#
_entry.id   AF-A0A2E7HTV0-F1
#
_cell.length_a   1.000
_cell.length_b   1.000
_cell.length_c   1.000
_cell.angle_alpha   90.00
_cell.angle_beta   90.00
_cell.angle_gamma   90.00
#
_symmetry.space_group_name_H-M   'P 1'
#
loop_
_entity.id
_entity.type
_entity.pdbx_description
1 polymer ?
#
loop_
_entity_poly.entity_id
_entity_poly.type
_entity_poly.pdbx_seq_one_letter_code
_entity_poly.pdbx_strand_id
1 'polypeptide(L)'
;MCGIIAIIRRPAQREAPTATRVRKLIDSIPDVTPEDLQGIHLLIESLVLLENETSGVPGTISLLDDSKLLTLLIEKCQLIETSVADLERTLDQASSDLQDIEKINACIIQVKDLVWSLRNDRVRLINSVRELCQDKRERALVEAFTSIHEALSALDSLEVRGRDSAGLHVMIQHHALDLNDPTLLSEIADRSSDNDFKSGSIRVVDGQISFVYKTASEIGQLGDNTLVLRKAIMSDKLLHRALASSQASAVVVGHTRWASIGIISEPNAHPLNSEQEGQGEMPYVVAAINGDVDNFADLKEIEDLMISPVITSDSKVMPTLMAQHLSKEESDTSLVAEAFRKTARSLQGSVAVVANAASDPENLHLALRGSGQGLYVGLAEDAYIVASEPYGFIERTQKYLRLDGESADNGSTSTEPGEIISLSKSNAGTIEGISRTSYDGKSLPVNEEEIETAGITSRDIDRRSYPHFLLKEITEAPDSFQKTLRGKIIDLEGNLSVKLEESTFPSSLKKKFQNGEFKEIFVIGQGTAAVAGNSLAAFLNEEIDIRVESLPSTELSGFRLRPDMTNTFVVAISQSGTTTDTNRTVDLVRARGGTVVSIVNRRDSELTKKSDGVLYTSDGRDIEMSVASTKAFYSQIAAGFLLGIAISESIASSTSKASTNERTNTLLFGLKELPNLMREVLSEQEKISEIATELAPAKKYWAIVGNGLNIVAAKEIRIKLSELCYKSIAADFTEDKKHIDLSAEPMILVCAAGLEGSVAADAAKEVAIYRAHKATPVVITDTPEVFSSALKVIEVPSTTKELAFILSTMAGHIFGYEAALSIDAQATPFREVRSAIELAVAQNPDMTGEVMLGNLKPQIQKASQVFFDGLRSGDYNGNLEASTATKILIMLKYSLGNIPLDSYQIDFGKVGTPATILEDLVASLTVGIEELTRTIDTIKHQAKTVTVGISRSDEEIIQLPLVRELLESGTPRDRVSYRNLRCLEALNNGVQDVTGYIRYSIDGAPDVAQLHIVDRGGIAVDLVSRVERDPKLRGSKHLVASDQNVMITKGRNDDRTIILVPEVKDQQTVGLTLLHVRLEKYVDEHIAKLILERYQNRYAKLYDFVTETEPTFRSDLLSTIPLSDLLMSPIAGLAELWRN
;
A
#
# COMPACT_ATOMS: atom_id res chain seq x y z
N MET A 1 1.92 2.71 0.19
CA MET A 1 1.02 3.23 1.26
C MET A 1 1.88 4.05 2.19
N CYS A 2 1.59 5.31 2.44
CA CYS A 2 2.34 6.08 3.44
C CYS A 2 2.22 5.47 4.85
N GLY A 3 3.15 5.74 5.76
CA GLY A 3 3.12 5.31 7.15
C GLY A 3 2.71 6.46 8.07
N ILE A 4 1.60 6.35 8.81
CA ILE A 4 1.27 7.25 9.93
C ILE A 4 1.74 6.60 11.22
N ILE A 5 2.33 7.39 12.12
CA ILE A 5 2.53 7.03 13.53
C ILE A 5 2.11 8.20 14.43
N ALA A 6 1.43 7.95 15.54
CA ALA A 6 1.25 8.96 16.56
C ALA A 6 1.16 8.32 17.95
N ILE A 7 1.76 8.98 18.93
CA ILE A 7 1.87 8.47 20.30
C ILE A 7 1.44 9.55 21.28
N ILE A 8 0.47 9.19 22.11
CA ILE A 8 0.02 9.99 23.25
C ILE A 8 0.09 9.13 24.51
N ARG A 9 0.78 9.64 25.53
CA ARG A 9 1.20 8.88 26.72
C ARG A 9 0.79 9.60 27.99
N ARG A 10 0.25 8.85 28.95
CA ARG A 10 0.04 9.31 30.34
C ARG A 10 1.25 8.97 31.21
N PRO A 11 1.43 9.66 32.34
CA PRO A 11 2.41 9.23 33.34
C PRO A 11 2.15 7.78 33.77
N ALA A 12 3.18 6.94 33.78
CA ALA A 12 2.97 5.53 34.12
C ALA A 12 2.41 5.35 35.55
N GLN A 13 1.53 4.36 35.74
CA GLN A 13 0.90 4.16 37.06
C GLN A 13 1.67 3.16 37.94
N ARG A 14 2.45 2.27 37.32
CA ARG A 14 3.27 1.26 37.98
C ARG A 14 4.61 1.82 38.44
N GLU A 15 5.07 1.39 39.62
CA GLU A 15 6.43 1.68 40.11
C GLU A 15 7.47 0.88 39.32
N ALA A 16 8.65 1.49 39.07
CA ALA A 16 9.75 0.79 38.41
C ALA A 16 10.23 -0.39 39.27
N PRO A 17 10.35 -1.61 38.71
CA PRO A 17 10.82 -2.76 39.47
C PRO A 17 12.28 -2.54 39.90
N THR A 18 12.65 -3.04 41.07
CA THR A 18 14.04 -2.93 41.53
C THR A 18 14.96 -3.84 40.70
N ALA A 19 16.22 -3.41 40.53
CA ALA A 19 17.25 -4.21 39.87
C ALA A 19 17.37 -5.64 40.44
N THR A 20 17.23 -5.78 41.77
CA THR A 20 17.26 -7.08 42.46
C THR A 20 16.07 -7.97 42.07
N ARG A 21 14.89 -7.38 41.90
CA ARG A 21 13.68 -8.09 41.46
C ARG A 21 13.84 -8.62 40.03
N VAL A 22 14.29 -7.78 39.10
CA VAL A 22 14.52 -8.16 37.70
C VAL A 22 15.59 -9.26 37.61
N ARG A 23 16.70 -9.11 38.33
CA ARG A 23 17.75 -10.15 38.39
C ARG A 23 17.21 -11.50 38.84
N LYS A 24 16.41 -11.52 39.92
CA LYS A 24 15.81 -12.75 40.45
C LYS A 24 14.89 -13.43 39.42
N LEU A 25 14.18 -12.65 38.60
CA LEU A 25 13.36 -13.19 37.52
C LEU A 25 14.22 -13.85 36.44
N ILE A 26 15.29 -13.17 35.99
CA ILE A 26 16.24 -13.72 35.00
C ILE A 26 16.87 -15.03 35.51
N ASP A 27 17.35 -15.03 36.77
CA ASP A 27 17.97 -16.20 37.41
C ASP A 27 16.98 -17.37 37.60
N SER A 28 15.66 -17.09 37.64
CA SER A 28 14.61 -18.10 37.80
C SER A 28 14.15 -18.75 36.50
N ILE A 29 14.59 -18.25 35.34
CA ILE A 29 14.21 -18.83 34.04
C ILE A 29 14.80 -20.24 33.91
N PRO A 30 13.96 -21.28 33.73
CA PRO A 30 14.42 -22.65 33.63
C PRO A 30 15.26 -22.88 32.37
N ASP A 31 16.16 -23.86 32.41
CA ASP A 31 16.86 -24.32 31.22
C ASP A 31 15.94 -25.22 30.38
N VAL A 32 16.07 -25.15 29.06
CA VAL A 32 15.18 -25.86 28.13
C VAL A 32 15.65 -27.31 27.96
N THR A 33 14.79 -28.29 28.20
CA THR A 33 15.06 -29.70 27.88
C THR A 33 14.20 -30.18 26.70
N PRO A 34 14.73 -30.98 25.76
CA PRO A 34 14.14 -31.15 24.42
C PRO A 34 12.78 -31.85 24.33
N GLU A 35 12.32 -32.53 25.40
CA GLU A 35 11.20 -33.49 25.31
C GLU A 35 10.01 -33.17 26.25
N ASP A 36 10.06 -32.07 27.01
CA ASP A 36 9.03 -31.78 28.02
C ASP A 36 8.20 -30.53 27.68
N LEU A 37 6.99 -30.76 27.15
CA LEU A 37 5.98 -29.72 26.88
C LEU A 37 5.66 -28.90 28.14
N GLN A 38 5.70 -29.53 29.32
CA GLN A 38 5.51 -28.86 30.60
C GLN A 38 6.68 -27.93 30.93
N GLY A 39 7.92 -28.35 30.62
CA GLY A 39 9.11 -27.52 30.72
C GLY A 39 9.06 -26.29 29.80
N ILE A 40 8.59 -26.45 28.57
CA ILE A 40 8.41 -25.32 27.63
C ILE A 40 7.35 -24.34 28.16
N HIS A 41 6.24 -24.84 28.71
CA HIS A 41 5.23 -23.98 29.34
C HIS A 41 5.80 -23.19 30.53
N LEU A 42 6.57 -23.81 31.42
CA LEU A 42 7.21 -23.12 32.55
C LEU A 42 8.20 -22.04 32.09
N LEU A 43 8.92 -22.30 30.99
CA LEU A 43 9.79 -21.31 30.34
C LEU A 43 8.98 -20.12 29.83
N ILE A 44 7.88 -20.37 29.11
CA ILE A 44 6.98 -19.33 28.61
C ILE A 44 6.44 -18.48 29.77
N GLU A 45 5.93 -19.11 30.84
CA GLU A 45 5.43 -18.39 32.02
C GLU A 45 6.49 -17.47 32.64
N SER A 46 7.73 -17.97 32.76
CA SER A 46 8.85 -17.20 33.32
C SER A 46 9.24 -16.03 32.43
N LEU A 47 9.25 -16.23 31.10
CA LEU A 47 9.56 -15.19 30.12
C LEU A 47 8.46 -14.13 30.05
N VAL A 48 7.19 -14.52 30.07
CA VAL A 48 6.04 -13.59 30.13
C VAL A 48 6.10 -12.73 31.38
N LEU A 49 6.41 -13.33 32.54
CA LEU A 49 6.56 -12.58 33.78
C LEU A 49 7.69 -11.54 33.69
N LEU A 50 8.85 -11.93 33.13
CA LEU A 50 9.97 -11.03 32.93
C LEU A 50 9.64 -9.91 31.92
N GLU A 51 8.99 -10.24 30.80
CA GLU A 51 8.56 -9.27 29.80
C GLU A 51 7.61 -8.24 30.42
N ASN A 52 6.60 -8.68 31.17
CA ASN A 52 5.64 -7.79 31.83
C ASN A 52 6.29 -6.87 32.86
N GLU A 53 7.29 -7.35 33.61
CA GLU A 53 8.00 -6.53 34.59
C GLU A 53 8.91 -5.51 33.90
N THR A 54 9.52 -5.89 32.77
CA THR A 54 10.49 -5.06 32.02
C THR A 54 9.85 -4.24 30.89
N SER A 55 8.54 -4.32 30.68
CA SER A 55 7.81 -3.54 29.69
C SER A 55 7.53 -2.11 30.19
N GLY A 56 7.14 -1.25 29.24
CA GLY A 56 6.75 0.13 29.50
C GLY A 56 7.90 1.01 30.03
N VAL A 57 7.53 2.23 30.40
CA VAL A 57 8.46 3.18 31.03
C VAL A 57 9.04 2.66 32.35
N PRO A 58 8.27 2.04 33.27
CA PRO A 58 8.82 1.56 34.54
C PRO A 58 9.93 0.51 34.34
N GLY A 59 9.74 -0.42 33.39
CA GLY A 59 10.76 -1.40 33.03
C GLY A 59 12.00 -0.77 32.37
N THR A 60 11.78 0.24 31.53
CA THR A 60 12.84 1.02 30.88
C THR A 60 13.72 1.73 31.91
N ILE A 61 13.12 2.38 32.91
CA ILE A 61 13.85 3.02 34.02
C ILE A 61 14.69 1.98 34.77
N SER A 62 14.10 0.84 35.14
CA SER A 62 14.78 -0.24 35.86
C SER A 62 16.03 -0.74 35.14
N LEU A 63 15.95 -0.92 33.82
CA LEU A 63 17.07 -1.43 33.01
C LEU A 63 18.08 -0.34 32.62
N LEU A 64 17.70 0.95 32.65
CA LEU A 64 18.63 2.07 32.49
C LEU A 64 19.52 2.28 33.72
N ASP A 65 19.04 1.90 34.90
CA ASP A 65 19.73 2.10 36.18
C ASP A 65 20.87 1.09 36.44
N ASP A 66 20.81 -0.11 35.85
CA ASP A 66 21.84 -1.14 36.01
C ASP A 66 22.23 -1.79 34.67
N SER A 67 23.35 -1.34 34.09
CA SER A 67 23.87 -1.88 32.83
C SER A 67 24.23 -3.36 32.90
N LYS A 68 24.52 -3.91 34.09
CA LYS A 68 24.84 -5.34 34.25
C LYS A 68 23.60 -6.22 34.08
N LEU A 69 22.41 -5.71 34.41
CA LEU A 69 21.16 -6.43 34.15
C LEU A 69 20.92 -6.61 32.67
N LEU A 70 21.20 -5.58 31.87
CA LEU A 70 21.04 -5.64 30.42
C LEU A 70 21.94 -6.71 29.81
N THR A 71 23.21 -6.78 30.25
CA THR A 71 24.14 -7.85 29.82
C THR A 71 23.64 -9.23 30.23
N LEU A 72 23.21 -9.40 31.49
CA LEU A 72 22.69 -10.67 31.99
C LEU A 72 21.45 -11.14 31.22
N LEU A 73 20.54 -10.22 30.89
CA LEU A 73 19.36 -10.49 30.08
C LEU A 73 19.76 -11.03 28.69
N ILE A 74 20.69 -10.35 28.01
CA ILE A 74 21.17 -10.74 26.68
C ILE A 74 21.80 -12.14 26.72
N GLU A 75 22.66 -12.41 27.70
CA GLU A 75 23.31 -13.71 27.88
C GLU A 75 22.27 -14.84 28.08
N LYS A 76 21.28 -14.63 28.95
CA LYS A 76 20.23 -15.64 29.21
C LYS A 76 19.36 -15.87 27.97
N CYS A 77 18.97 -14.82 27.25
CA CYS A 77 18.25 -14.93 25.98
C CYS A 77 19.03 -15.76 24.94
N GLN A 78 20.34 -15.54 24.80
CA GLN A 78 21.17 -16.27 23.85
C GLN A 78 21.27 -17.78 24.17
N LEU A 79 21.32 -18.14 25.46
CA LEU A 79 21.28 -19.55 25.89
C LEU A 79 19.95 -20.22 25.50
N ILE A 80 18.84 -19.51 25.66
CA ILE A 80 17.50 -20.02 25.29
C ILE A 80 17.38 -20.19 23.78
N GLU A 81 17.82 -19.21 22.98
CA GLU A 81 17.81 -19.29 21.50
C GLU A 81 18.58 -20.51 21.00
N THR A 82 19.75 -20.78 21.56
CA THR A 82 20.56 -21.95 21.21
C THR A 82 19.81 -23.25 21.48
N SER A 83 19.20 -23.34 22.66
CA SER A 83 18.44 -24.53 23.08
C SER A 83 17.18 -24.74 22.22
N VAL A 84 16.49 -23.65 21.86
CA VAL A 84 15.32 -23.70 20.97
C VAL A 84 15.69 -24.15 19.56
N ALA A 85 16.83 -23.67 19.03
CA ALA A 85 17.30 -24.08 17.71
C ALA A 85 17.60 -25.58 17.63
N ASP A 86 18.16 -26.17 18.70
CA ASP A 86 18.38 -27.61 18.80
C ASP A 86 17.05 -28.40 18.84
N LEU A 87 16.03 -27.84 19.50
CA LEU A 87 14.69 -28.42 19.59
C LEU A 87 13.97 -28.43 18.23
N GLU A 88 14.06 -27.33 17.47
CA GLU A 88 13.51 -27.24 16.11
C GLU A 88 14.12 -28.28 15.16
N ARG A 89 15.46 -28.46 15.22
CA ARG A 89 16.13 -29.50 14.40
C ARG A 89 15.65 -30.91 14.75
N THR A 90 15.33 -31.15 16.02
CA THR A 90 14.81 -32.45 16.47
C THR A 90 13.38 -32.67 15.95
N LEU A 91 12.53 -31.64 16.00
CA LEU A 91 11.16 -31.70 15.47
C LEU A 91 11.12 -31.94 13.96
N ASP A 92 12.05 -31.35 13.21
CA ASP A 92 12.15 -31.57 11.76
C ASP A 92 12.49 -33.03 11.39
N GLN A 93 13.03 -33.80 12.33
CA GLN A 93 13.38 -35.22 12.17
C GLN A 93 12.37 -36.17 12.82
N ALA A 94 11.48 -35.68 13.68
CA ALA A 94 10.59 -36.51 14.48
C ALA A 94 9.41 -37.07 13.66
N SER A 95 9.12 -38.37 13.85
CA SER A 95 7.91 -39.05 13.34
C SER A 95 6.86 -39.20 14.44
N SER A 96 6.48 -38.09 15.09
CA SER A 96 5.49 -38.05 16.17
C SER A 96 4.07 -37.73 15.64
N ASP A 97 3.05 -37.75 16.51
CA ASP A 97 1.70 -37.34 16.09
C ASP A 97 1.67 -35.85 15.71
N LEU A 98 0.99 -35.55 14.59
CA LEU A 98 0.92 -34.23 13.97
C LEU A 98 0.39 -33.16 14.94
N GLN A 99 -0.65 -33.51 15.71
CA GLN A 99 -1.24 -32.58 16.68
C GLN A 99 -0.27 -32.20 17.81
N ASP A 100 0.62 -33.11 18.21
CA ASP A 100 1.60 -32.83 19.26
C ASP A 100 2.77 -32.00 18.71
N ILE A 101 3.20 -32.27 17.47
CA ILE A 101 4.22 -31.46 16.78
C ILE A 101 3.75 -30.01 16.61
N GLU A 102 2.49 -29.79 16.21
CA GLU A 102 1.96 -28.43 16.05
C GLU A 102 1.86 -27.67 17.38
N LYS A 103 1.44 -28.33 18.46
CA LYS A 103 1.42 -27.73 19.80
C LYS A 103 2.80 -27.34 20.28
N ILE A 104 3.78 -28.24 20.14
CA ILE A 104 5.18 -27.95 20.52
C ILE A 104 5.71 -26.79 19.67
N ASN A 105 5.45 -26.82 18.35
CA ASN A 105 5.87 -25.76 17.44
C ASN A 105 5.26 -24.40 17.82
N ALA A 106 3.97 -24.35 18.18
CA ALA A 106 3.32 -23.13 18.65
C ALA A 106 3.99 -22.59 19.94
N CYS A 107 4.32 -23.47 20.88
CA CYS A 107 5.03 -23.09 22.10
C CYS A 107 6.45 -22.57 21.81
N ILE A 108 7.18 -23.22 20.91
CA ILE A 108 8.52 -22.77 20.47
C ILE A 108 8.43 -21.37 19.83
N ILE A 109 7.46 -21.14 18.95
CA ILE A 109 7.24 -19.83 18.33
C ILE A 109 7.03 -18.76 19.40
N GLN A 110 6.20 -19.05 20.41
CA GLN A 110 5.97 -18.15 21.54
C GLN A 110 7.25 -17.86 22.34
N VAL A 111 8.09 -18.88 22.61
CA VAL A 111 9.39 -18.67 23.25
C VAL A 111 10.28 -17.76 22.40
N LYS A 112 10.36 -18.00 21.08
CA LYS A 112 11.17 -17.17 20.17
C LYS A 112 10.69 -15.73 20.13
N ASP A 113 9.38 -15.50 20.17
CA ASP A 113 8.80 -14.16 20.22
C ASP A 113 9.16 -13.43 21.51
N LEU A 114 9.00 -14.10 22.67
CA LEU A 114 9.31 -13.52 23.98
C LEU A 114 10.81 -13.21 24.11
N VAL A 115 11.67 -14.14 23.69
CA VAL A 115 13.11 -13.95 23.69
C VAL A 115 13.50 -12.82 22.73
N TRP A 116 12.87 -12.72 21.57
CA TRP A 116 13.09 -11.61 20.64
C TRP A 116 12.70 -10.27 21.24
N SER A 117 11.50 -10.16 21.82
CA SER A 117 11.02 -8.95 22.52
C SER A 117 12.03 -8.49 23.58
N LEU A 118 12.48 -9.40 24.44
CA LEU A 118 13.45 -9.11 25.50
C LEU A 118 14.84 -8.73 24.97
N ARG A 119 15.36 -9.45 23.97
CA ARG A 119 16.75 -9.30 23.50
C ARG A 119 16.91 -8.20 22.45
N ASN A 120 15.94 -8.00 21.59
CA ASN A 120 16.03 -7.06 20.47
C ASN A 120 15.25 -5.79 20.79
N ASP A 121 13.95 -5.90 21.06
CA ASP A 121 13.08 -4.73 21.19
C ASP A 121 13.37 -3.93 22.47
N ARG A 122 13.53 -4.62 23.62
CA ARG A 122 13.88 -3.95 24.89
C ARG A 122 15.30 -3.40 24.86
N VAL A 123 16.28 -4.18 24.41
CA VAL A 123 17.68 -3.72 24.34
C VAL A 123 17.83 -2.52 23.41
N ARG A 124 17.19 -2.54 22.24
CA ARG A 124 17.20 -1.43 21.28
C ARG A 124 16.58 -0.17 21.88
N LEU A 125 15.43 -0.30 22.56
CA LEU A 125 14.81 0.79 23.30
C LEU A 125 15.77 1.38 24.33
N ILE A 126 16.33 0.53 25.20
CA ILE A 126 17.18 0.98 26.31
C ILE A 126 18.43 1.69 25.79
N ASN A 127 19.08 1.15 24.77
CA ASN A 127 20.26 1.79 24.18
C ASN A 127 19.90 3.13 23.54
N SER A 128 18.81 3.19 22.77
CA SER A 128 18.37 4.43 22.12
C SER A 128 17.93 5.49 23.14
N VAL A 129 17.18 5.12 24.18
CA VAL A 129 16.76 6.05 25.24
C VAL A 129 17.95 6.48 26.09
N ARG A 130 18.94 5.60 26.34
CA ARG A 130 20.18 5.98 27.03
C ARG A 130 20.94 7.06 26.25
N GLU A 131 21.07 6.89 24.95
CA GLU A 131 21.70 7.87 24.06
C GLU A 131 20.93 9.19 24.00
N LEU A 132 19.60 9.13 23.84
CA LEU A 132 18.73 10.31 23.80
C LEU A 132 18.70 11.06 25.14
N CYS A 133 18.66 10.37 26.27
CA CYS A 133 18.63 11.02 27.59
C CYS A 133 20.00 11.57 28.03
N GLN A 134 21.10 11.28 27.32
CA GLN A 134 22.47 11.66 27.71
C GLN A 134 22.79 11.28 29.17
N ASP A 135 22.43 10.04 29.54
CA ASP A 135 22.56 9.47 30.89
C ASP A 135 21.74 10.12 32.02
N LYS A 136 20.87 11.07 31.70
CA LYS A 136 19.89 11.59 32.66
C LYS A 136 18.77 10.56 32.92
N ARG A 137 18.10 10.69 34.06
CA ARG A 137 17.16 9.68 34.61
C ARG A 137 15.85 10.28 35.11
N GLU A 138 15.55 11.54 34.82
CA GLU A 138 14.26 12.11 35.18
C GLU A 138 13.15 11.35 34.44
N ARG A 139 12.10 11.00 35.18
CA ARG A 139 11.01 10.16 34.67
C ARG A 139 10.33 10.76 33.43
N ALA A 140 9.95 12.04 33.48
CA ALA A 140 9.32 12.75 32.36
C ALA A 140 10.20 12.74 31.09
N LEU A 141 11.52 12.84 31.27
CA LEU A 141 12.49 12.78 30.16
C LEU A 141 12.50 11.38 29.52
N VAL A 142 12.53 10.32 30.34
CA VAL A 142 12.47 8.93 29.89
C VAL A 142 11.13 8.64 29.20
N GLU A 143 10.01 9.14 29.73
CA GLU A 143 8.68 9.01 29.13
C GLU A 143 8.63 9.63 27.73
N ALA A 144 9.10 10.88 27.57
CA ALA A 144 9.11 11.57 26.29
C ALA A 144 10.03 10.89 25.25
N PHE A 145 11.25 10.52 25.64
CA PHE A 145 12.18 9.86 24.71
C PHE A 145 11.81 8.41 24.41
N THR A 146 11.06 7.73 25.28
CA THR A 146 10.43 6.44 24.96
C THR A 146 9.42 6.62 23.84
N SER A 147 8.51 7.59 23.93
CA SER A 147 7.55 7.89 22.85
C SER A 147 8.25 8.29 21.54
N ILE A 148 9.32 9.10 21.59
CA ILE A 148 10.09 9.47 20.39
C ILE A 148 10.78 8.23 19.79
N HIS A 149 11.39 7.38 20.61
CA HIS A 149 12.02 6.14 20.13
C HIS A 149 11.01 5.22 19.47
N GLU A 150 9.87 4.97 20.14
CA GLU A 150 8.80 4.11 19.64
C GLU A 150 8.28 4.61 18.30
N ALA A 151 8.08 5.93 18.17
CA ALA A 151 7.66 6.53 16.90
C ALA A 151 8.70 6.31 15.80
N LEU A 152 9.99 6.52 16.08
CA LEU A 152 11.06 6.30 15.10
C LEU A 152 11.24 4.82 14.72
N SER A 153 11.08 3.89 15.67
CA SER A 153 11.14 2.44 15.40
C SER A 153 9.94 1.98 14.55
N ALA A 154 8.76 2.56 14.80
CA ALA A 154 7.59 2.35 13.96
C ALA A 154 7.81 2.88 12.54
N LEU A 155 8.42 4.06 12.38
CA LEU A 155 8.78 4.58 11.06
C LEU A 155 9.77 3.66 10.32
N ASP A 156 10.76 3.07 11.02
CA ASP A 156 11.68 2.09 10.42
C ASP A 156 10.92 0.91 9.79
N SER A 157 9.86 0.43 10.46
CA SER A 157 9.03 -0.68 10.00
C SER A 157 8.05 -0.28 8.88
N LEU A 158 7.60 0.97 8.87
CA LEU A 158 6.64 1.49 7.90
C LEU A 158 7.29 2.06 6.63
N GLU A 159 8.60 2.33 6.63
CA GLU A 159 9.32 2.94 5.50
C GLU A 159 9.28 2.09 4.22
N VAL A 160 9.13 0.76 4.35
CA VAL A 160 8.90 -0.14 3.21
C VAL A 160 7.64 0.22 2.40
N ARG A 161 6.70 0.94 3.01
CA ARG A 161 5.45 1.36 2.35
C ARG A 161 5.51 2.78 1.78
N GLY A 162 6.45 3.61 2.24
CA GLY A 162 6.75 4.95 1.74
C GLY A 162 8.11 5.42 2.24
N ARG A 163 9.05 5.69 1.32
CA ARG A 163 10.45 6.04 1.63
C ARG A 163 10.85 7.44 1.13
N ASP A 164 10.02 8.09 0.33
CA ASP A 164 10.40 9.34 -0.35
C ASP A 164 10.77 10.45 0.64
N SER A 165 10.09 10.48 1.78
CA SER A 165 10.39 11.40 2.87
C SER A 165 9.86 10.85 4.19
N ALA A 166 10.41 11.36 5.29
CA ALA A 166 9.91 11.10 6.63
C ALA A 166 9.92 12.38 7.47
N GLY A 167 9.03 12.44 8.44
CA GLY A 167 9.03 13.50 9.43
C GLY A 167 8.52 13.06 10.79
N LEU A 168 8.94 13.80 11.81
CA LEU A 168 8.53 13.62 13.19
C LEU A 168 8.28 15.00 13.80
N HIS A 169 7.07 15.19 14.31
CA HIS A 169 6.65 16.33 15.09
C HIS A 169 6.54 15.93 16.57
N VAL A 170 6.99 16.83 17.44
CA VAL A 170 6.93 16.67 18.90
C VAL A 170 6.32 17.93 19.50
N MET A 171 5.13 17.80 20.09
CA MET A 171 4.50 18.87 20.87
C MET A 171 4.84 18.70 22.34
N ILE A 172 5.53 19.67 22.94
CA ILE A 172 5.94 19.64 24.35
C ILE A 172 5.06 20.56 25.19
N GLN A 173 4.58 19.99 26.29
CA GLN A 173 3.81 20.68 27.32
C GLN A 173 4.60 20.77 28.62
N HIS A 174 4.24 21.76 29.45
CA HIS A 174 4.85 21.98 30.77
C HIS A 174 6.40 22.05 30.71
N HIS A 175 6.91 22.71 29.68
CA HIS A 175 8.33 22.86 29.42
C HIS A 175 9.04 23.65 30.53
N ALA A 176 10.32 23.36 30.77
CA ALA A 176 11.14 24.06 31.78
C ALA A 176 11.66 25.44 31.33
N LEU A 177 11.36 25.85 30.10
CA LEU A 177 11.98 27.03 29.48
C LEU A 177 11.41 28.34 30.01
N ASP A 178 12.30 29.26 30.41
CA ASP A 178 11.97 30.66 30.65
C ASP A 178 11.97 31.41 29.31
N LEU A 179 10.77 31.57 28.73
CA LEU A 179 10.58 32.27 27.46
C LEU A 179 10.89 33.76 27.54
N ASN A 180 11.28 34.30 28.70
CA ASN A 180 11.77 35.68 28.84
C ASN A 180 13.29 35.80 28.73
N ASP A 181 14.05 34.69 28.70
CA ASP A 181 15.50 34.72 28.50
C ASP A 181 15.84 35.22 27.09
N PRO A 182 16.55 36.37 26.94
CA PRO A 182 16.89 36.92 25.63
C PRO A 182 17.72 35.98 24.74
N THR A 183 18.54 35.13 25.34
CA THR A 183 19.38 34.17 24.61
C THR A 183 18.51 33.08 23.98
N LEU A 184 17.56 32.58 24.77
CA LEU A 184 16.60 31.57 24.33
C LEU A 184 15.64 32.13 23.28
N LEU A 185 15.17 33.36 23.47
CA LEU A 185 14.31 34.06 22.52
C LEU A 185 14.99 34.23 21.16
N SER A 186 16.29 34.56 21.13
CA SER A 186 17.05 34.65 19.87
C SER A 186 17.12 33.29 19.17
N GLU A 187 17.43 32.22 19.90
CA GLU A 187 17.52 30.86 19.36
C GLU A 187 16.16 30.34 18.84
N ILE A 188 15.06 30.68 19.52
CA ILE A 188 13.70 30.36 19.08
C ILE A 188 13.34 31.20 17.86
N ALA A 189 13.60 32.52 17.87
CA ALA A 189 13.24 33.41 16.77
C ALA A 189 13.85 32.97 15.43
N ASP A 190 15.13 32.55 15.44
CA ASP A 190 15.82 32.05 14.24
C ASP A 190 15.16 30.80 13.64
N ARG A 191 14.55 29.94 14.49
CA ARG A 191 13.87 28.70 14.09
C ARG A 191 12.37 28.88 13.86
N SER A 192 11.78 29.95 14.39
CA SER A 192 10.38 30.28 14.22
C SER A 192 10.09 31.11 12.97
N SER A 193 11.11 31.71 12.35
CA SER A 193 10.96 32.49 11.11
C SER A 193 10.81 31.65 9.83
N ASP A 194 10.96 30.33 9.90
CA ASP A 194 10.82 29.46 8.73
C ASP A 194 9.35 29.24 8.36
N ASN A 195 8.86 29.91 7.32
CA ASN A 195 7.46 29.82 6.87
C ASN A 195 7.10 28.49 6.20
N ASP A 196 8.08 27.71 5.75
CA ASP A 196 7.85 26.48 4.97
C ASP A 196 7.71 25.22 5.84
N PHE A 197 7.86 25.36 7.17
CA PHE A 197 7.79 24.27 8.14
C PHE A 197 8.74 23.09 7.81
N LYS A 198 9.99 23.43 7.47
CA LYS A 198 11.11 22.52 7.21
C LYS A 198 11.69 21.92 8.49
N SER A 199 12.66 21.03 8.33
CA SER A 199 13.33 20.37 9.46
C SER A 199 14.03 21.38 10.37
N GLY A 200 13.83 21.21 11.68
CA GLY A 200 14.38 22.10 12.70
C GLY A 200 13.45 23.26 13.09
N SER A 201 12.32 23.46 12.40
CA SER A 201 11.40 24.56 12.71
C SER A 201 10.73 24.42 14.09
N ILE A 202 10.54 25.55 14.76
CA ILE A 202 9.93 25.63 16.10
C ILE A 202 8.76 26.60 16.10
N ARG A 203 7.70 26.28 16.84
CA ARG A 203 6.62 27.23 17.20
C ARG A 203 6.38 27.22 18.70
N VAL A 204 6.23 28.40 19.28
CA VAL A 204 5.78 28.60 20.66
C VAL A 204 4.37 29.15 20.60
N VAL A 205 3.39 28.37 21.04
CA VAL A 205 1.96 28.67 20.87
C VAL A 205 1.17 28.08 22.03
N ASP A 206 0.24 28.85 22.61
CA ASP A 206 -0.64 28.41 23.71
C ASP A 206 0.10 27.78 24.90
N GLY A 207 1.31 28.29 25.21
CA GLY A 207 2.16 27.76 26.29
C GLY A 207 2.81 26.41 25.98
N GLN A 208 2.69 25.94 24.73
CA GLN A 208 3.30 24.72 24.20
C GLN A 208 4.49 25.08 23.29
N ILE A 209 5.37 24.10 23.06
CA ILE A 209 6.45 24.23 22.08
C ILE A 209 6.40 23.07 21.11
N SER A 210 6.22 23.41 19.84
CA SER A 210 6.21 22.52 18.69
C SER A 210 7.61 22.41 18.10
N PHE A 211 8.12 21.18 17.96
CA PHE A 211 9.36 20.87 17.25
C PHE A 211 9.04 19.99 16.04
N VAL A 212 9.68 20.22 14.90
CA VAL A 212 9.55 19.34 13.73
C VAL A 212 10.90 18.97 13.16
N TYR A 213 11.06 17.70 12.80
CA TYR A 213 12.22 17.13 12.13
C TYR A 213 11.74 16.47 10.86
N LYS A 214 12.34 16.80 9.72
CA LYS A 214 11.97 16.28 8.41
C LYS A 214 13.21 15.87 7.63
N THR A 215 12.99 15.03 6.64
CA THR A 215 13.96 14.70 5.60
C THR A 215 13.19 14.26 4.37
N ALA A 216 13.67 14.65 3.19
CA ALA A 216 13.16 14.17 1.93
C ALA A 216 14.35 13.65 1.12
N SER A 217 14.25 12.38 0.73
CA SER A 217 15.31 11.68 0.05
C SER A 217 14.67 10.71 -0.93
N GLU A 218 14.67 11.06 -2.21
CA GLU A 218 14.15 10.18 -3.28
C GLU A 218 14.96 8.87 -3.38
N ILE A 219 16.23 8.89 -2.94
CA ILE A 219 17.20 7.82 -3.17
C ILE A 219 17.92 7.43 -1.87
N GLY A 220 18.05 6.12 -1.63
CA GLY A 220 18.78 5.55 -0.49
C GLY A 220 18.17 4.24 -0.05
N GLN A 221 18.58 3.75 1.12
CA GLN A 221 18.15 2.49 1.69
C GLN A 221 17.07 2.71 2.76
N LEU A 222 16.32 1.64 3.08
CA LEU A 222 15.43 1.67 4.25
C LEU A 222 16.27 1.90 5.52
N GLY A 223 15.81 2.83 6.36
CA GLY A 223 16.45 3.32 7.58
C GLY A 223 17.23 4.62 7.40
N ASP A 224 17.49 5.08 6.17
CA ASP A 224 18.29 6.30 5.97
C ASP A 224 17.56 7.55 6.47
N ASN A 225 16.26 7.66 6.20
CA ASN A 225 15.48 8.82 6.62
C ASN A 225 15.36 8.91 8.13
N THR A 226 15.00 7.81 8.79
CA THR A 226 14.88 7.76 10.26
C THR A 226 16.23 7.98 10.93
N LEU A 227 17.34 7.57 10.32
CA LEU A 227 18.69 7.87 10.81
C LEU A 227 19.00 9.38 10.76
N VAL A 228 18.56 10.10 9.73
CA VAL A 228 18.65 11.57 9.68
C VAL A 228 17.82 12.20 10.81
N LEU A 229 16.58 11.74 11.00
CA LEU A 229 15.71 12.22 12.08
C LEU A 229 16.33 11.98 13.47
N ARG A 230 16.85 10.76 13.72
CA ARG A 230 17.53 10.39 14.97
C ARG A 230 18.70 11.33 15.28
N LYS A 231 19.57 11.61 14.29
CA LYS A 231 20.71 12.53 14.45
C LYS A 231 20.26 13.96 14.76
N ALA A 232 19.23 14.45 14.07
CA ALA A 232 18.71 15.79 14.30
C ALA A 232 18.15 15.93 15.73
N ILE A 233 17.35 14.96 16.19
CA ILE A 233 16.77 14.93 17.54
C ILE A 233 17.86 14.85 18.61
N MET A 234 18.84 13.95 18.46
CA MET A 234 19.93 13.76 19.42
C MET A 234 20.82 15.01 19.60
N SER A 235 20.90 15.86 18.57
CA SER A 235 21.74 17.06 18.58
C SER A 235 20.98 18.33 18.97
N ASP A 236 19.65 18.29 19.12
CA ASP A 236 18.81 19.45 19.42
C ASP A 236 18.82 19.80 20.91
N LYS A 237 19.76 20.66 21.30
CA LYS A 237 19.92 21.12 22.69
C LYS A 237 18.69 21.84 23.24
N LEU A 238 17.85 22.43 22.38
CA LEU A 238 16.65 23.14 22.82
C LEU A 238 15.55 22.14 23.19
N LEU A 239 15.37 21.08 22.40
CA LEU A 239 14.49 19.96 22.73
C LEU A 239 14.84 19.36 24.10
N HIS A 240 16.13 19.03 24.33
CA HIS A 240 16.58 18.47 25.62
C HIS A 240 16.35 19.42 26.81
N ARG A 241 16.45 20.75 26.61
CA ARG A 241 16.13 21.74 27.66
C ARG A 241 14.63 21.85 27.91
N ALA A 242 13.81 21.80 26.86
CA ALA A 242 12.35 21.83 26.99
C ALA A 242 11.82 20.64 27.81
N LEU A 243 12.41 19.45 27.62
CA LEU A 243 12.06 18.22 28.33
C LEU A 243 12.70 18.08 29.72
N ALA A 244 13.51 19.05 30.18
CA ALA A 244 14.20 18.96 31.47
C ALA A 244 13.26 19.11 32.69
N SER A 245 12.02 19.55 32.50
CA SER A 245 11.02 19.65 33.57
C SER A 245 10.56 18.26 34.00
N SER A 246 10.41 18.05 35.31
CA SER A 246 9.83 16.81 35.84
C SER A 246 8.33 16.66 35.54
N GLN A 247 7.69 17.70 35.01
CA GLN A 247 6.29 17.71 34.57
C GLN A 247 6.17 17.74 33.03
N ALA A 248 7.29 17.79 32.31
CA ALA A 248 7.25 17.82 30.85
C ALA A 248 6.51 16.60 30.30
N SER A 249 5.76 16.80 29.23
CA SER A 249 5.14 15.69 28.49
C SER A 249 5.15 16.00 27.01
N ALA A 250 5.12 14.93 26.19
CA ALA A 250 5.25 15.03 24.75
C ALA A 250 4.16 14.23 24.03
N VAL A 251 3.56 14.84 23.00
CA VAL A 251 2.76 14.15 21.98
C VAL A 251 3.60 14.08 20.73
N VAL A 252 3.67 12.89 20.11
CA VAL A 252 4.50 12.65 18.93
C VAL A 252 3.61 12.30 17.76
N VAL A 253 3.80 12.95 16.62
CA VAL A 253 3.17 12.59 15.35
C VAL A 253 4.27 12.43 14.31
N GLY A 254 4.35 11.27 13.67
CA GLY A 254 5.33 10.97 12.64
C GLY A 254 4.67 10.46 11.37
N HIS A 255 5.43 10.53 10.28
CA HIS A 255 4.97 10.07 8.99
C HIS A 255 6.11 9.60 8.10
N THR A 256 5.87 8.56 7.30
CA THR A 256 6.65 8.28 6.09
C THR A 256 5.76 8.45 4.86
N ARG A 257 6.25 9.20 3.87
CA ARG A 257 5.47 9.59 2.69
C ARG A 257 5.94 8.85 1.45
N TRP A 258 4.96 8.39 0.68
CA TRP A 258 5.05 8.10 -0.75
C TRP A 258 4.30 9.20 -1.48
N ALA A 259 4.98 9.99 -2.31
CA ALA A 259 4.35 11.14 -2.95
C ALA A 259 3.36 10.69 -4.04
N SER A 260 2.05 10.91 -3.82
CA SER A 260 0.99 10.79 -4.83
C SER A 260 0.71 12.15 -5.49
N ILE A 261 0.46 13.18 -4.67
CA ILE A 261 0.26 14.57 -5.08
C ILE A 261 1.30 15.46 -4.37
N GLY A 262 2.06 16.25 -5.15
CA GLY A 262 3.09 17.16 -4.67
C GLY A 262 4.50 16.56 -4.68
N ILE A 263 5.50 17.37 -5.07
CA ILE A 263 6.89 16.92 -5.26
C ILE A 263 7.51 16.36 -3.97
N ILE A 264 8.56 15.55 -4.10
CA ILE A 264 9.32 15.03 -2.97
C ILE A 264 10.23 16.15 -2.45
N SER A 265 9.88 16.73 -1.30
CA SER A 265 10.63 17.82 -0.67
C SER A 265 10.34 17.88 0.83
N GLU A 266 11.24 18.48 1.61
CA GLU A 266 11.03 18.66 3.06
C GLU A 266 9.73 19.43 3.40
N PRO A 267 9.37 20.55 2.73
CA PRO A 267 8.12 21.24 3.01
C PRO A 267 6.87 20.37 2.79
N ASN A 268 6.93 19.41 1.85
CA ASN A 268 5.85 18.47 1.58
C ASN A 268 5.88 17.22 2.47
N ALA A 269 6.98 16.98 3.21
CA ALA A 269 7.05 15.88 4.15
C ALA A 269 6.11 16.15 5.33
N HIS A 270 5.30 15.16 5.68
CA HIS A 270 4.40 15.24 6.84
C HIS A 270 5.20 15.03 8.14
N PRO A 271 4.70 15.52 9.29
CA PRO A 271 3.45 16.27 9.46
C PRO A 271 3.47 17.71 8.91
N LEU A 272 2.29 18.23 8.54
CA LEU A 272 2.08 19.60 8.06
C LEU A 272 1.35 20.42 9.14
N ASN A 273 1.66 21.71 9.24
CA ASN A 273 1.00 22.62 10.20
C ASN A 273 -0.14 23.43 9.55
N SER A 274 -0.86 24.25 10.33
CA SER A 274 -2.00 25.07 9.87
C SER A 274 -1.64 26.45 9.32
N GLU A 275 -0.37 26.82 9.30
CA GLU A 275 0.07 28.17 8.93
C GLU A 275 -0.18 28.48 7.45
N GLN A 276 -0.49 29.75 7.19
CA GLN A 276 -0.87 30.31 5.88
C GLN A 276 -0.11 31.61 5.59
N GLU A 277 0.10 31.91 4.30
CA GLU A 277 0.69 33.18 3.87
C GLU A 277 -0.31 34.34 4.01
N GLY A 278 0.16 35.48 4.55
CA GLY A 278 -0.62 36.72 4.58
C GLY A 278 -1.81 36.76 5.55
N GLN A 279 -2.03 35.71 6.34
CA GLN A 279 -3.04 35.65 7.41
C GLN A 279 -2.42 35.96 8.78
N GLY A 280 -3.24 36.43 9.72
CA GLY A 280 -2.83 36.69 11.11
C GLY A 280 -2.61 35.42 11.92
N GLU A 281 -2.46 35.56 13.24
CA GLU A 281 -2.32 34.43 14.16
C GLU A 281 -3.60 33.56 14.13
N MET A 282 -3.44 32.29 13.78
CA MET A 282 -4.51 31.29 13.66
C MET A 282 -4.27 30.14 14.65
N PRO A 283 -5.31 29.40 15.05
CA PRO A 283 -5.13 28.19 15.86
C PRO A 283 -4.09 27.24 15.26
N TYR A 284 -3.15 26.79 16.08
CA TYR A 284 -2.06 25.94 15.61
C TYR A 284 -2.47 24.47 15.64
N VAL A 285 -2.50 23.87 14.44
CA VAL A 285 -2.84 22.45 14.23
C VAL A 285 -1.72 21.80 13.44
N VAL A 286 -1.35 20.57 13.82
CA VAL A 286 -0.45 19.72 13.05
C VAL A 286 -1.21 18.46 12.65
N ALA A 287 -1.06 18.04 11.39
CA ALA A 287 -1.71 16.84 10.89
C ALA A 287 -0.81 16.02 9.95
N ALA A 288 -1.06 14.71 9.91
CA ALA A 288 -0.52 13.79 8.93
C ALA A 288 -1.68 13.04 8.25
N ILE A 289 -1.59 12.88 6.93
CA ILE A 289 -2.61 12.20 6.12
C ILE A 289 -1.95 11.08 5.31
N ASN A 290 -2.67 9.96 5.23
CA ASN A 290 -2.48 8.94 4.23
C ASN A 290 -3.66 8.97 3.25
N GLY A 291 -3.36 8.73 1.97
CA GLY A 291 -4.36 8.79 0.89
C GLY A 291 -4.44 10.17 0.26
N ASP A 292 -5.39 10.31 -0.67
CA ASP A 292 -5.53 11.50 -1.51
C ASP A 292 -6.81 12.25 -1.13
N VAL A 293 -6.71 13.58 -1.01
CA VAL A 293 -7.86 14.47 -0.84
C VAL A 293 -8.30 14.95 -2.22
N ASP A 294 -9.23 14.24 -2.84
CA ASP A 294 -9.65 14.45 -4.24
C ASP A 294 -10.15 15.90 -4.52
N ASN A 295 -10.78 16.53 -3.53
CA ASN A 295 -11.34 17.88 -3.64
C ASN A 295 -10.44 18.98 -3.04
N PHE A 296 -9.13 18.74 -2.87
CA PHE A 296 -8.24 19.72 -2.22
C PHE A 296 -8.18 21.07 -2.95
N ALA A 297 -8.22 21.06 -4.29
CA ALA A 297 -8.19 22.27 -5.10
C ALA A 297 -9.45 23.11 -4.90
N ASP A 298 -10.62 22.45 -4.88
CA ASP A 298 -11.91 23.09 -4.60
C ASP A 298 -11.94 23.67 -3.19
N LEU A 299 -11.46 22.92 -2.18
CA LEU A 299 -11.38 23.38 -0.79
C LEU A 299 -10.46 24.61 -0.67
N LYS A 300 -9.32 24.60 -1.36
CA LYS A 300 -8.39 25.74 -1.38
C LYS A 300 -9.05 27.01 -1.91
N GLU A 301 -9.86 26.90 -2.96
CA GLU A 301 -10.55 28.03 -3.58
C GLU A 301 -11.79 28.49 -2.78
N ILE A 302 -12.64 27.55 -2.36
CA ILE A 302 -13.90 27.84 -1.66
C ILE A 302 -13.66 28.45 -0.27
N GLU A 303 -12.63 27.96 0.44
CA GLU A 303 -12.31 28.39 1.81
C GLU A 303 -11.18 29.45 1.86
N ASP A 304 -10.76 29.94 0.68
CA ASP A 304 -9.72 30.98 0.52
C ASP A 304 -8.41 30.63 1.28
N LEU A 305 -7.93 29.39 1.11
CA LEU A 305 -6.75 28.88 1.81
C LEU A 305 -5.45 29.39 1.15
N MET A 306 -4.70 30.20 1.88
CA MET A 306 -3.45 30.82 1.41
C MET A 306 -2.23 29.93 1.70
N ILE A 307 -2.16 28.79 1.01
CA ILE A 307 -1.08 27.81 1.15
C ILE A 307 0.14 28.24 0.33
N SER A 308 1.32 28.21 0.96
CA SER A 308 2.60 28.56 0.32
C SER A 308 2.85 27.75 -0.96
N PRO A 309 3.35 28.38 -2.05
CA PRO A 309 3.57 27.71 -3.33
C PRO A 309 4.57 26.55 -3.29
N VAL A 310 5.49 26.53 -2.31
CA VAL A 310 6.47 25.44 -2.15
C VAL A 310 5.85 24.17 -1.58
N ILE A 311 4.70 24.29 -0.90
CA ILE A 311 3.91 23.16 -0.39
C ILE A 311 2.88 22.80 -1.46
N THR A 312 3.20 21.74 -2.20
CA THR A 312 2.39 21.22 -3.31
C THR A 312 1.58 19.98 -2.93
N SER A 313 1.69 19.50 -1.68
CA SER A 313 0.86 18.40 -1.17
C SER A 313 -0.57 18.86 -0.91
N ASP A 314 -1.52 18.08 -1.41
CA ASP A 314 -2.95 18.17 -1.12
C ASP A 314 -3.25 18.17 0.39
N SER A 315 -2.52 17.37 1.16
CA SER A 315 -2.70 17.15 2.59
C SER A 315 -2.61 18.40 3.47
N LYS A 316 -2.00 19.48 2.96
CA LYS A 316 -1.91 20.77 3.67
C LYS A 316 -3.29 21.40 3.91
N VAL A 317 -4.32 21.05 3.13
CA VAL A 317 -5.68 21.56 3.34
C VAL A 317 -6.26 21.16 4.70
N MET A 318 -5.94 19.99 5.24
CA MET A 318 -6.52 19.49 6.49
C MET A 318 -6.16 20.35 7.72
N PRO A 319 -4.89 20.54 8.11
CA PRO A 319 -4.57 21.34 9.29
C PRO A 319 -4.98 22.81 9.09
N THR A 320 -4.93 23.31 7.86
CA THR A 320 -5.29 24.69 7.50
C THR A 320 -6.79 24.95 7.67
N LEU A 321 -7.63 24.08 7.11
CA LEU A 321 -9.09 24.18 7.21
C LEU A 321 -9.57 23.92 8.64
N MET A 322 -8.94 22.98 9.35
CA MET A 322 -9.23 22.76 10.77
C MET A 322 -8.97 24.02 11.61
N ALA A 323 -7.86 24.72 11.37
CA ALA A 323 -7.59 25.98 12.06
C ALA A 323 -8.63 27.08 11.74
N GLN A 324 -9.14 27.14 10.50
CA GLN A 324 -10.23 28.07 10.16
C GLN A 324 -11.56 27.71 10.84
N HIS A 325 -11.90 26.41 10.95
CA HIS A 325 -13.06 25.98 11.71
C HIS A 325 -12.92 26.32 13.20
N LEU A 326 -11.73 26.13 13.77
CA LEU A 326 -11.41 26.52 15.14
C LEU A 326 -11.50 28.03 15.35
N SER A 327 -11.05 28.87 14.41
CA SER A 327 -11.09 30.33 14.57
C SER A 327 -12.51 30.90 14.53
N LYS A 328 -13.47 30.15 13.97
CA LYS A 328 -14.89 30.54 13.87
C LYS A 328 -15.68 30.19 15.15
N GLU A 329 -15.08 29.49 16.11
CA GLU A 329 -15.73 28.98 17.32
C GLU A 329 -14.93 29.42 18.58
N GLU A 330 -15.59 29.81 19.68
CA GLU A 330 -14.89 30.18 20.94
C GLU A 330 -14.20 28.95 21.57
N SER A 331 -13.14 29.11 22.38
CA SER A 331 -12.28 28.01 22.80
C SER A 331 -12.89 27.05 23.85
N ASP A 332 -13.45 25.92 23.42
CA ASP A 332 -13.78 24.74 24.25
C ASP A 332 -13.22 23.47 23.59
N THR A 333 -12.70 22.52 24.38
CA THR A 333 -12.31 21.18 23.93
C THR A 333 -13.39 20.43 23.15
N SER A 334 -14.68 20.61 23.49
CA SER A 334 -15.78 20.03 22.69
C SER A 334 -15.84 20.59 21.27
N LEU A 335 -15.31 21.80 21.06
CA LEU A 335 -15.29 22.48 19.77
C LEU A 335 -14.08 22.06 18.92
N VAL A 336 -12.98 21.57 19.52
CA VAL A 336 -11.85 21.01 18.75
C VAL A 336 -12.22 19.70 18.08
N ALA A 337 -12.85 18.78 18.81
CA ALA A 337 -13.36 17.54 18.24
C ALA A 337 -14.40 17.81 17.13
N GLU A 338 -15.25 18.82 17.32
CA GLU A 338 -16.24 19.25 16.32
C GLU A 338 -15.58 19.87 15.07
N ALA A 339 -14.62 20.78 15.25
CA ALA A 339 -13.87 21.38 14.16
C ALA A 339 -13.10 20.31 13.35
N PHE A 340 -12.50 19.33 14.04
CA PHE A 340 -11.88 18.18 13.39
C PHE A 340 -12.91 17.37 12.59
N ARG A 341 -14.08 17.06 13.16
CA ARG A 341 -15.16 16.34 12.47
C ARG A 341 -15.65 17.07 11.23
N LYS A 342 -15.94 18.38 11.34
CA LYS A 342 -16.37 19.21 10.20
C LYS A 342 -15.35 19.20 9.08
N THR A 343 -14.07 19.34 9.44
CA THR A 343 -12.96 19.30 8.48
C THR A 343 -12.82 17.93 7.82
N ALA A 344 -12.83 16.85 8.60
CA ALA A 344 -12.73 15.50 8.06
C ALA A 344 -13.90 15.19 7.11
N ARG A 345 -15.12 15.63 7.44
CA ARG A 345 -16.33 15.41 6.63
C ARG A 345 -16.28 16.14 5.29
N SER A 346 -15.61 17.28 5.20
CA SER A 346 -15.46 18.04 3.94
C SER A 346 -14.44 17.41 2.98
N LEU A 347 -13.57 16.51 3.44
CA LEU A 347 -12.62 15.80 2.60
C LEU A 347 -13.31 14.72 1.77
N GLN A 348 -13.06 14.72 0.46
CA GLN A 348 -13.45 13.66 -0.47
C GLN A 348 -12.23 12.84 -0.85
N GLY A 349 -12.43 11.54 -1.09
CA GLY A 349 -11.35 10.58 -1.34
C GLY A 349 -11.27 9.50 -0.26
N SER A 350 -10.20 8.71 -0.30
CA SER A 350 -9.89 7.72 0.74
C SER A 350 -8.74 8.22 1.58
N VAL A 351 -9.04 8.60 2.82
CA VAL A 351 -8.08 9.28 3.71
C VAL A 351 -8.05 8.65 5.10
N ALA A 352 -6.85 8.56 5.67
CA ALA A 352 -6.64 8.35 7.09
C ALA A 352 -5.90 9.58 7.63
N VAL A 353 -6.45 10.20 8.68
CA VAL A 353 -5.99 11.48 9.21
C VAL A 353 -5.64 11.34 10.68
N VAL A 354 -4.52 11.94 11.08
CA VAL A 354 -4.18 12.19 12.48
C VAL A 354 -3.90 13.67 12.66
N ALA A 355 -4.51 14.29 13.66
CA ALA A 355 -4.28 15.69 13.99
C ALA A 355 -4.15 15.93 15.50
N ASN A 356 -3.32 16.91 15.85
CA ASN A 356 -3.19 17.46 17.21
C ASN A 356 -3.23 18.99 17.12
N ALA A 357 -4.01 19.61 18.00
CA ALA A 357 -4.13 21.07 18.12
C ALA A 357 -3.42 21.55 19.39
N ALA A 358 -2.70 22.67 19.32
CA ALA A 358 -2.02 23.24 20.49
C ALA A 358 -3.01 23.71 21.57
N SER A 359 -4.22 24.08 21.18
CA SER A 359 -5.33 24.44 22.07
C SER A 359 -6.00 23.25 22.75
N ASP A 360 -5.79 22.02 22.25
CA ASP A 360 -6.22 20.77 22.88
C ASP A 360 -5.08 19.75 22.91
N PRO A 361 -4.01 20.03 23.69
CA PRO A 361 -2.79 19.25 23.64
C PRO A 361 -2.94 17.89 24.37
N GLU A 362 -4.03 17.70 25.12
CA GLU A 362 -4.36 16.47 25.85
C GLU A 362 -5.10 15.43 24.99
N ASN A 363 -5.47 15.77 23.75
CA ASN A 363 -6.18 14.86 22.86
C ASN A 363 -5.49 14.72 21.49
N LEU A 364 -5.68 13.54 20.90
CA LEU A 364 -5.28 13.23 19.53
C LEU A 364 -6.54 12.83 18.74
N HIS A 365 -6.76 13.46 17.59
CA HIS A 365 -7.94 13.21 16.76
C HIS A 365 -7.59 12.42 15.50
N LEU A 366 -8.39 11.40 15.22
CA LEU A 366 -8.20 10.43 14.15
C LEU A 366 -9.45 10.36 13.29
N ALA A 367 -9.28 10.19 11.98
CA ALA A 367 -10.39 9.92 11.08
C ALA A 367 -9.99 8.89 10.02
N LEU A 368 -10.92 8.02 9.63
CA LEU A 368 -10.76 7.08 8.51
C LEU A 368 -11.98 7.09 7.62
N ARG A 369 -11.76 7.27 6.31
CA ARG A 369 -12.81 7.21 5.27
C ARG A 369 -12.31 6.47 4.03
N GLY A 370 -13.18 5.61 3.50
CA GLY A 370 -12.90 4.79 2.33
C GLY A 370 -12.05 3.56 2.65
N SER A 371 -11.80 2.75 1.63
CA SER A 371 -11.19 1.42 1.75
C SER A 371 -9.70 1.36 1.38
N GLY A 372 -9.15 2.48 0.91
CA GLY A 372 -7.77 2.57 0.44
C GLY A 372 -6.73 2.69 1.54
N GLN A 373 -7.13 3.09 2.75
CA GLN A 373 -6.23 3.36 3.87
C GLN A 373 -6.59 2.52 5.10
N GLY A 374 -5.60 2.29 5.96
CA GLY A 374 -5.80 1.67 7.28
C GLY A 374 -5.39 2.63 8.39
N LEU A 375 -6.08 2.54 9.53
CA LEU A 375 -5.69 3.21 10.76
C LEU A 375 -6.06 2.32 11.95
N TYR A 376 -5.14 2.20 12.89
CA TYR A 376 -5.23 1.30 14.04
C TYR A 376 -4.78 2.04 15.29
N VAL A 377 -5.41 1.76 16.43
CA VAL A 377 -5.02 2.28 17.74
C VAL A 377 -4.50 1.11 18.57
N GLY A 378 -3.19 1.03 18.76
CA GLY A 378 -2.55 0.08 19.67
C GLY A 378 -2.70 0.54 21.13
N LEU A 379 -3.04 -0.39 22.03
CA LEU A 379 -3.22 -0.15 23.45
C LEU A 379 -2.02 -0.68 24.25
N ALA A 380 -1.12 0.20 24.70
CA ALA A 380 -0.03 -0.12 25.62
C ALA A 380 -0.42 0.22 27.08
N GLU A 381 0.43 -0.11 28.06
CA GLU A 381 0.14 0.10 29.51
C GLU A 381 -0.26 1.55 29.85
N ASP A 382 0.43 2.51 29.23
CA ASP A 382 0.38 3.94 29.52
C ASP A 382 0.31 4.83 28.26
N ALA A 383 0.10 4.24 27.09
CA ALA A 383 0.09 4.95 25.82
C ALA A 383 -0.92 4.39 24.81
N TYR A 384 -1.44 5.27 23.96
CA TYR A 384 -1.99 4.86 22.68
C TYR A 384 -0.91 5.04 21.61
N ILE A 385 -0.76 4.03 20.75
CA ILE A 385 0.15 4.04 19.61
C ILE A 385 -0.70 3.88 18.36
N VAL A 386 -0.95 4.99 17.67
CA VAL A 386 -1.71 5.01 16.42
C VAL A 386 -0.78 4.70 15.27
N ALA A 387 -1.14 3.73 14.43
CA ALA A 387 -0.37 3.42 13.22
C ALA A 387 -1.28 3.11 12.04
N SER A 388 -0.80 3.35 10.81
CA SER A 388 -1.55 2.98 9.59
C SER A 388 -1.49 1.50 9.23
N GLU A 389 -0.55 0.76 9.82
CA GLU A 389 -0.48 -0.70 9.76
C GLU A 389 -0.07 -1.29 11.13
N PRO A 390 -0.42 -2.54 11.44
CA PRO A 390 -0.04 -3.19 12.70
C PRO A 390 1.47 -3.17 13.01
N TYR A 391 2.30 -3.12 11.96
CA TYR A 391 3.76 -3.04 12.10
C TYR A 391 4.24 -1.86 12.96
N GLY A 392 3.47 -0.77 13.01
CA GLY A 392 3.84 0.42 13.77
C GLY A 392 3.64 0.31 15.29
N PHE A 393 2.95 -0.72 15.80
CA PHE A 393 2.71 -0.86 17.25
C PHE A 393 3.08 -2.23 17.84
N ILE A 394 3.32 -3.26 17.02
CA ILE A 394 3.56 -4.64 17.49
C ILE A 394 4.83 -4.83 18.33
N GLU A 395 5.80 -3.90 18.26
CA GLU A 395 6.98 -3.88 19.14
C GLU A 395 6.60 -3.56 20.61
N ARG A 396 5.43 -2.96 20.81
CA ARG A 396 4.98 -2.44 22.11
C ARG A 396 3.72 -3.10 22.64
N THR A 397 2.78 -3.42 21.77
CA THR A 397 1.53 -4.09 22.15
C THR A 397 1.00 -4.95 21.02
N GLN A 398 0.34 -6.04 21.37
CA GLN A 398 -0.42 -6.84 20.42
C GLN A 398 -1.90 -6.43 20.39
N LYS A 399 -2.39 -5.68 21.38
CA LYS A 399 -3.80 -5.31 21.47
C LYS A 399 -4.07 -4.04 20.67
N TYR A 400 -5.08 -4.06 19.82
CA TYR A 400 -5.45 -2.90 19.02
C TYR A 400 -6.95 -2.80 18.74
N LEU A 401 -7.40 -1.57 18.48
CA LEU A 401 -8.66 -1.27 17.83
C LEU A 401 -8.39 -0.94 16.35
N ARG A 402 -9.11 -1.57 15.43
CA ARG A 402 -9.06 -1.23 14.00
C ARG A 402 -10.22 -0.28 13.68
N LEU A 403 -9.95 0.80 12.95
CA LEU A 403 -11.00 1.68 12.45
C LEU A 403 -11.63 1.10 11.17
N ASP A 404 -12.92 1.37 10.99
CA ASP A 404 -13.68 1.06 9.78
C ASP A 404 -13.88 2.32 8.91
N GLY A 405 -13.50 2.24 7.64
CA GLY A 405 -13.63 3.32 6.66
C GLY A 405 -14.82 3.17 5.69
N GLU A 406 -15.50 2.01 5.66
CA GLU A 406 -16.48 1.64 4.63
C GLU A 406 -17.89 1.46 5.17
N SER A 407 -18.03 0.97 6.40
CA SER A 407 -19.35 0.64 6.96
C SER A 407 -20.06 1.90 7.45
N ALA A 408 -21.32 2.07 7.01
CA ALA A 408 -22.24 3.04 7.59
C ALA A 408 -23.02 2.45 8.80
N ASP A 409 -23.17 1.12 8.85
CA ASP A 409 -23.96 0.41 9.85
C ASP A 409 -23.08 -0.53 10.71
N ASN A 410 -22.40 0.05 11.70
CA ASN A 410 -21.69 -0.70 12.75
C ASN A 410 -22.65 -1.08 13.90
N GLY A 411 -23.92 -1.37 13.59
CA GLY A 411 -25.00 -1.47 14.58
C GLY A 411 -25.56 -0.11 15.00
N SER A 412 -25.37 0.93 14.17
CA SER A 412 -25.74 2.32 14.41
C SER A 412 -26.62 2.86 13.28
N THR A 413 -27.49 3.82 13.59
CA THR A 413 -28.35 4.49 12.58
C THR A 413 -27.60 5.44 11.65
N SER A 414 -26.26 5.45 11.64
CA SER A 414 -25.46 6.35 10.79
C SER A 414 -25.73 6.06 9.31
N THR A 415 -25.81 7.12 8.51
CA THR A 415 -25.96 7.02 7.06
C THR A 415 -24.67 7.38 6.31
N GLU A 416 -23.63 7.82 7.02
CA GLU A 416 -22.33 8.16 6.44
C GLU A 416 -21.26 7.15 6.86
N PRO A 417 -20.50 6.58 5.90
CA PRO A 417 -19.45 5.61 6.18
C PRO A 417 -18.19 6.27 6.75
N GLY A 418 -17.46 5.51 7.56
CA GLY A 418 -16.21 5.93 8.18
C GLY A 418 -16.34 6.28 9.67
N GLU A 419 -15.19 6.40 10.33
CA GLU A 419 -15.11 6.59 11.78
C GLU A 419 -14.19 7.76 12.15
N ILE A 420 -14.54 8.46 13.23
CA ILE A 420 -13.75 9.51 13.87
C ILE A 420 -13.51 9.13 15.32
N ILE A 421 -12.27 9.28 15.79
CA ILE A 421 -11.86 8.95 17.16
C ILE A 421 -11.12 10.12 17.78
N SER A 422 -11.41 10.41 19.05
CA SER A 422 -10.58 11.26 19.90
C SER A 422 -9.98 10.42 21.02
N LEU A 423 -8.66 10.49 21.17
CA LEU A 423 -7.90 9.75 22.18
C LEU A 423 -7.45 10.69 23.29
N SER A 424 -7.88 10.43 24.52
CA SER A 424 -7.50 11.23 25.69
C SER A 424 -6.20 10.74 26.31
N LYS A 425 -5.26 11.67 26.51
CA LYS A 425 -4.01 11.42 27.23
C LYS A 425 -4.26 10.88 28.63
N SER A 426 -5.18 11.47 29.40
CA SER A 426 -5.43 11.09 30.81
C SER A 426 -5.73 9.59 31.01
N ASN A 427 -6.35 8.96 30.02
CA ASN A 427 -6.75 7.55 30.02
C ASN A 427 -5.96 6.71 29.00
N ALA A 428 -4.80 7.19 28.55
CA ALA A 428 -3.99 6.51 27.53
C ALA A 428 -3.73 5.04 27.89
N GLY A 429 -3.98 4.16 26.92
CA GLY A 429 -3.83 2.70 27.07
C GLY A 429 -5.11 1.94 27.45
N THR A 430 -6.22 2.62 27.75
CA THR A 430 -7.49 1.97 28.15
C THR A 430 -8.61 2.18 27.13
N ILE A 431 -9.78 1.57 27.28
CA ILE A 431 -10.91 1.79 26.35
C ILE A 431 -11.64 3.10 26.69
N GLU A 432 -11.66 3.48 27.97
CA GLU A 432 -12.35 4.68 28.49
C GLU A 432 -11.77 5.99 27.94
N GLY A 433 -10.52 5.99 27.48
CA GLY A 433 -9.90 7.13 26.82
C GLY A 433 -10.21 7.24 25.31
N ILE A 434 -11.01 6.34 24.74
CA ILE A 434 -11.38 6.31 23.33
C ILE A 434 -12.81 6.81 23.15
N SER A 435 -12.97 8.00 22.55
CA SER A 435 -14.27 8.53 22.14
C SER A 435 -14.43 8.40 20.64
N ARG A 436 -15.31 7.49 20.19
CA ARG A 436 -15.58 7.24 18.76
C ARG A 436 -16.95 7.77 18.34
N THR A 437 -16.99 8.44 17.19
CA THR A 437 -18.19 9.03 16.58
C THR A 437 -18.21 8.83 15.08
N SER A 438 -19.39 8.80 14.47
CA SER A 438 -19.56 8.85 13.02
C SER A 438 -19.34 10.26 12.46
N TYR A 439 -19.19 10.35 11.13
CA TYR A 439 -19.10 11.62 10.41
C TYR A 439 -20.37 12.50 10.53
N ASP A 440 -21.55 11.91 10.72
CA ASP A 440 -22.80 12.63 11.01
C ASP A 440 -22.98 13.01 12.49
N GLY A 441 -22.00 12.66 13.36
CA GLY A 441 -21.93 13.11 14.75
C GLY A 441 -22.58 12.18 15.78
N LYS A 442 -22.96 10.96 15.40
CA LYS A 442 -23.52 9.97 16.34
C LYS A 442 -22.41 9.28 17.13
N SER A 443 -22.66 9.03 18.41
CA SER A 443 -21.74 8.29 19.27
C SER A 443 -21.71 6.81 18.88
N LEU A 444 -20.50 6.25 18.78
CA LEU A 444 -20.24 4.84 18.45
C LEU A 444 -19.31 4.26 19.54
N PRO A 445 -19.81 3.90 20.74
CA PRO A 445 -18.96 3.43 21.82
C PRO A 445 -18.15 2.19 21.42
N VAL A 446 -16.94 2.06 21.96
CA VAL A 446 -16.04 0.92 21.72
C VAL A 446 -16.23 -0.11 22.82
N ASN A 447 -16.38 -1.37 22.43
CA ASN A 447 -16.54 -2.50 23.34
C ASN A 447 -15.26 -3.34 23.43
N GLU A 448 -15.08 -4.08 24.52
CA GLU A 448 -13.92 -4.98 24.71
C GLU A 448 -13.80 -6.04 23.60
N GLU A 449 -14.92 -6.50 23.05
CA GLU A 449 -14.97 -7.51 21.97
C GLU A 449 -14.42 -7.00 20.63
N GLU A 450 -14.32 -5.67 20.46
CA GLU A 450 -13.74 -5.02 19.27
C GLU A 450 -12.20 -4.92 19.37
N ILE A 451 -11.61 -5.21 20.53
CA ILE A 451 -10.17 -5.19 20.71
C ILE A 451 -9.58 -6.50 20.18
N GLU A 452 -8.86 -6.38 19.07
CA GLU A 452 -8.18 -7.50 18.43
C GLU A 452 -6.76 -7.70 19.01
N THR A 453 -6.22 -8.91 18.84
CA THR A 453 -4.83 -9.24 19.16
C THR A 453 -4.08 -9.56 17.88
N ALA A 454 -2.97 -8.86 17.63
CA ALA A 454 -2.15 -9.05 16.45
C ALA A 454 -1.51 -10.45 16.47
N GLY A 455 -1.75 -11.24 15.43
CA GLY A 455 -1.11 -12.55 15.23
C GLY A 455 0.35 -12.49 14.74
N ILE A 456 0.97 -11.31 14.75
CA ILE A 456 2.34 -11.07 14.28
C ILE A 456 3.15 -10.32 15.36
N THR A 457 4.47 -10.44 15.28
CA THR A 457 5.41 -9.76 16.20
C THR A 457 6.49 -9.02 15.42
N SER A 458 7.23 -8.15 16.11
CA SER A 458 8.41 -7.46 15.57
C SER A 458 9.43 -8.43 14.94
N ARG A 459 9.57 -9.64 15.49
CA ARG A 459 10.42 -10.72 14.96
C ARG A 459 10.07 -11.12 13.52
N ASP A 460 8.79 -11.09 13.18
CA ASP A 460 8.28 -11.56 11.89
C ASP A 460 8.55 -10.53 10.77
N ILE A 461 8.72 -9.25 11.12
CA ILE A 461 8.85 -8.13 10.19
C ILE A 461 10.25 -7.48 10.18
N ASP A 462 11.20 -7.99 10.97
CA ASP A 462 12.55 -7.44 11.04
C ASP A 462 13.39 -7.82 9.79
N ARG A 463 14.11 -6.85 9.23
CA ARG A 463 14.98 -7.05 8.05
C ARG A 463 16.26 -7.83 8.37
N ARG A 464 16.60 -7.99 9.66
CA ARG A 464 17.88 -8.49 10.17
C ARG A 464 19.05 -7.73 9.55
N SER A 465 20.14 -8.42 9.25
CA SER A 465 21.35 -7.85 8.66
C SER A 465 21.31 -7.75 7.12
N TYR A 466 20.16 -8.03 6.49
CA TYR A 466 20.06 -7.98 5.03
C TYR A 466 19.93 -6.53 4.54
N PRO A 467 20.50 -6.19 3.38
CA PRO A 467 20.31 -4.87 2.77
C PRO A 467 18.86 -4.68 2.29
N HIS A 468 18.21 -5.77 1.88
CA HIS A 468 16.87 -5.77 1.31
C HIS A 468 16.03 -6.91 1.91
N PHE A 469 14.75 -6.64 2.21
CA PHE A 469 13.76 -7.68 2.54
C PHE A 469 13.64 -8.74 1.44
N LEU A 470 13.69 -8.35 0.16
CA LEU A 470 13.62 -9.32 -0.93
C LEU A 470 14.74 -10.38 -0.82
N LEU A 471 15.98 -9.96 -0.58
CA LEU A 471 17.11 -10.90 -0.45
C LEU A 471 16.97 -11.77 0.81
N LYS A 472 16.52 -11.18 1.92
CA LYS A 472 16.18 -11.94 3.14
C LYS A 472 15.18 -13.04 2.81
N GLU A 473 14.11 -12.70 2.11
CA GLU A 473 13.00 -13.61 1.86
C GLU A 473 13.36 -14.69 0.81
N ILE A 474 14.16 -14.37 -0.21
CA ILE A 474 14.76 -15.39 -1.10
C ILE A 474 15.61 -16.37 -0.29
N THR A 475 16.41 -15.87 0.65
CA THR A 475 17.29 -16.70 1.50
C THR A 475 16.50 -17.54 2.52
N GLU A 476 15.39 -17.02 3.04
CA GLU A 476 14.50 -17.71 3.99
C GLU A 476 13.53 -18.70 3.30
N ALA A 477 13.36 -18.63 1.98
CA ALA A 477 12.43 -19.48 1.23
C ALA A 477 12.60 -21.00 1.44
N PRO A 478 13.82 -21.57 1.54
CA PRO A 478 13.99 -22.99 1.86
C PRO A 478 13.40 -23.37 3.22
N ASP A 479 13.55 -22.52 4.23
CA ASP A 479 13.03 -22.76 5.57
C ASP A 479 11.51 -22.63 5.60
N SER A 480 10.94 -21.64 4.90
CA SER A 480 9.47 -21.50 4.73
C SER A 480 8.87 -22.71 4.02
N PHE A 481 9.55 -23.22 2.98
CA PHE A 481 9.15 -24.45 2.28
C PHE A 481 9.17 -25.65 3.22
N GLN A 482 10.26 -25.84 3.96
CA GLN A 482 10.41 -26.93 4.93
C GLN A 482 9.34 -26.89 6.04
N LYS A 483 9.08 -25.71 6.60
CA LYS A 483 8.01 -25.51 7.61
C LYS A 483 6.63 -25.86 7.06
N THR A 484 6.36 -25.56 5.79
CA THR A 484 5.10 -25.92 5.14
C THR A 484 4.88 -27.44 5.14
N LEU A 485 5.95 -28.22 4.92
CA LEU A 485 5.92 -29.68 4.92
C LEU A 485 5.85 -30.30 6.32
N ARG A 486 6.34 -29.61 7.35
CA ARG A 486 6.48 -30.12 8.72
C ARG A 486 5.19 -30.80 9.20
N GLY A 487 5.33 -32.05 9.61
CA GLY A 487 4.25 -32.89 10.14
C GLY A 487 3.22 -33.41 9.12
N LYS A 488 3.22 -32.90 7.87
CA LYS A 488 2.20 -33.25 6.86
C LYS A 488 2.59 -34.46 5.99
N ILE A 489 3.84 -34.89 6.07
CA ILE A 489 4.34 -36.10 5.40
C ILE A 489 4.64 -37.13 6.49
N ILE A 490 3.95 -38.27 6.44
CA ILE A 490 4.13 -39.38 7.37
C ILE A 490 4.80 -40.56 6.67
N ASP A 491 5.61 -41.32 7.41
CA ASP A 491 6.23 -42.55 6.95
C ASP A 491 5.44 -43.75 7.49
N LEU A 492 4.87 -44.53 6.56
CA LEU A 492 4.14 -45.76 6.84
C LEU A 492 4.94 -46.95 6.29
N GLU A 493 5.87 -47.46 7.11
CA GLU A 493 6.71 -48.63 6.81
C GLU A 493 7.54 -48.47 5.51
N GLY A 494 8.09 -47.29 5.27
CA GLY A 494 8.90 -46.96 4.08
C GLY A 494 8.10 -46.37 2.91
N ASN A 495 6.78 -46.21 3.07
CA ASN A 495 5.91 -45.52 2.13
C ASN A 495 5.45 -44.18 2.71
N LEU A 496 5.87 -43.09 2.08
CA LEU A 496 5.42 -41.75 2.46
C LEU A 496 3.97 -41.53 2.02
N SER A 497 3.19 -40.88 2.88
CA SER A 497 1.84 -40.42 2.54
C SER A 497 1.59 -39.03 3.14
N VAL A 498 0.52 -38.36 2.67
CA VAL A 498 0.14 -37.05 3.17
C VAL A 498 -0.90 -37.18 4.29
N LYS A 499 -0.69 -36.48 5.41
CA LYS A 499 -1.66 -36.32 6.49
C LYS A 499 -1.99 -34.83 6.64
N LEU A 500 -3.19 -34.44 6.24
CA LEU A 500 -3.75 -33.10 6.47
C LEU A 500 -4.74 -33.14 7.63
N GLU A 501 -4.83 -32.03 8.35
CA GLU A 501 -5.77 -31.86 9.45
C GLU A 501 -7.23 -31.86 8.99
N GLU A 502 -8.14 -32.16 9.93
CA GLU A 502 -9.58 -32.07 9.70
C GLU A 502 -10.03 -30.62 9.43
N SER A 503 -9.32 -29.62 9.96
CA SER A 503 -9.50 -28.19 9.71
C SER A 503 -9.11 -27.79 8.28
N THR A 504 -8.15 -28.49 7.68
CA THR A 504 -7.65 -28.23 6.33
C THR A 504 -8.45 -28.98 5.27
N PHE A 505 -8.62 -30.28 5.47
CA PHE A 505 -9.27 -31.16 4.51
C PHE A 505 -10.29 -32.07 5.23
N PRO A 506 -11.48 -31.53 5.55
CA PRO A 506 -12.47 -32.22 6.37
C PRO A 506 -12.91 -33.55 5.79
N SER A 507 -13.30 -34.49 6.66
CA SER A 507 -13.86 -35.78 6.29
C SER A 507 -15.15 -35.66 5.47
N SER A 508 -15.92 -34.59 5.67
CA SER A 508 -17.08 -34.27 4.82
C SER A 508 -16.66 -33.96 3.37
N LEU A 509 -15.55 -33.24 3.19
CA LEU A 509 -15.01 -32.89 1.88
C LEU A 509 -14.41 -34.12 1.19
N LYS A 510 -13.66 -34.96 1.92
CA LYS A 510 -13.15 -36.25 1.43
C LYS A 510 -14.27 -37.13 0.87
N LYS A 511 -15.40 -37.22 1.59
CA LYS A 511 -16.59 -37.97 1.14
C LYS A 511 -17.18 -37.42 -0.15
N LYS A 512 -17.24 -36.10 -0.34
CA LYS A 512 -17.72 -35.49 -1.59
C LYS A 512 -16.86 -35.90 -2.79
N PHE A 513 -15.53 -35.95 -2.62
CA PHE A 513 -14.62 -36.47 -3.65
C PHE A 513 -14.85 -37.96 -3.92
N GLN A 514 -14.96 -38.79 -2.87
CA GLN A 514 -15.23 -40.23 -2.99
C GLN A 514 -16.57 -40.52 -3.72
N ASN A 515 -17.59 -39.71 -3.46
CA ASN A 515 -18.90 -39.79 -4.09
C ASN A 515 -18.93 -39.25 -5.52
N GLY A 516 -17.85 -38.62 -5.99
CA GLY A 516 -17.78 -38.00 -7.32
C GLY A 516 -18.70 -36.80 -7.49
N GLU A 517 -18.99 -36.05 -6.41
CA GLU A 517 -19.86 -34.87 -6.44
C GLU A 517 -19.23 -33.71 -7.22
N PHE A 518 -17.91 -33.57 -7.15
CA PHE A 518 -17.18 -32.53 -7.88
C PHE A 518 -16.93 -32.95 -9.34
N LYS A 519 -17.22 -32.05 -10.27
CA LYS A 519 -16.99 -32.25 -11.72
C LYS A 519 -15.90 -31.36 -12.29
N GLU A 520 -15.55 -30.30 -11.57
CA GLU A 520 -14.44 -29.42 -11.93
C GLU A 520 -13.77 -28.83 -10.69
N ILE A 521 -12.49 -28.54 -10.84
CA ILE A 521 -11.67 -27.86 -9.85
C ILE A 521 -11.10 -26.59 -10.48
N PHE A 522 -11.30 -25.45 -9.83
CA PHE A 522 -10.63 -24.20 -10.18
C PHE A 522 -9.57 -23.85 -9.15
N VAL A 523 -8.33 -23.66 -9.60
CA VAL A 523 -7.27 -23.08 -8.78
C VAL A 523 -7.20 -21.59 -9.11
N ILE A 524 -7.41 -20.74 -8.10
CA ILE A 524 -7.48 -19.30 -8.30
C ILE A 524 -6.50 -18.54 -7.40
N GLY A 525 -6.03 -17.41 -7.89
CA GLY A 525 -5.20 -16.45 -7.16
C GLY A 525 -4.98 -15.21 -8.02
N GLN A 526 -4.06 -14.33 -7.61
CA GLN A 526 -3.62 -13.20 -8.42
C GLN A 526 -2.08 -13.14 -8.48
N GLY A 527 -1.54 -12.68 -9.61
CA GLY A 527 -0.10 -12.55 -9.82
C GLY A 527 0.68 -13.85 -9.54
N THR A 528 1.74 -13.76 -8.74
CA THR A 528 2.57 -14.89 -8.29
C THR A 528 1.75 -16.06 -7.72
N ALA A 529 0.68 -15.80 -6.95
CA ALA A 529 -0.16 -16.86 -6.39
C ALA A 529 -0.94 -17.64 -7.46
N ALA A 530 -1.40 -16.97 -8.53
CA ALA A 530 -2.01 -17.64 -9.67
C ALA A 530 -0.98 -18.48 -10.45
N VAL A 531 0.27 -18.00 -10.54
CA VAL A 531 1.36 -18.77 -11.17
C VAL A 531 1.70 -20.01 -10.34
N ALA A 532 1.81 -19.90 -9.01
CA ALA A 532 1.99 -21.04 -8.13
C ALA A 532 0.87 -22.08 -8.31
N GLY A 533 -0.38 -21.63 -8.41
CA GLY A 533 -1.56 -22.47 -8.66
C GLY A 533 -1.50 -23.29 -9.96
N ASN A 534 -0.76 -22.83 -10.98
CA ASN A 534 -0.56 -23.60 -12.21
C ASN A 534 0.14 -24.95 -11.95
N SER A 535 1.05 -25.02 -10.96
CA SER A 535 1.72 -26.27 -10.60
C SER A 535 0.75 -27.29 -10.01
N LEU A 536 -0.15 -26.86 -9.12
CA LEU A 536 -1.21 -27.70 -8.55
C LEU A 536 -2.17 -28.20 -9.65
N ALA A 537 -2.60 -27.30 -10.53
CA ALA A 537 -3.50 -27.69 -11.61
C ALA A 537 -2.84 -28.67 -12.60
N ALA A 538 -1.56 -28.47 -12.93
CA ALA A 538 -0.81 -29.40 -13.76
C ALA A 538 -0.67 -30.77 -13.11
N PHE A 539 -0.32 -30.82 -11.81
CA PHE A 539 -0.23 -32.06 -11.04
C PHE A 539 -1.56 -32.81 -11.02
N LEU A 540 -2.67 -32.15 -10.66
CA LEU A 540 -3.97 -32.81 -10.59
C LEU A 540 -4.46 -33.31 -11.94
N ASN A 541 -4.25 -32.58 -13.04
CA ASN A 541 -4.65 -33.04 -14.38
C ASN A 541 -3.95 -34.35 -14.81
N GLU A 542 -2.77 -34.65 -14.27
CA GLU A 542 -2.09 -35.93 -14.52
C GLU A 542 -2.59 -37.07 -13.62
N GLU A 543 -3.13 -36.73 -12.45
CA GLU A 543 -3.44 -37.71 -11.39
C GLU A 543 -4.93 -38.08 -11.33
N ILE A 544 -5.84 -37.20 -11.76
CA ILE A 544 -7.29 -37.40 -11.59
C ILE A 544 -8.09 -37.15 -12.88
N ASP A 545 -9.23 -37.85 -13.02
CA ASP A 545 -10.17 -37.69 -14.14
C ASP A 545 -11.28 -36.66 -13.82
N ILE A 546 -10.86 -35.50 -13.29
CA ILE A 546 -11.73 -34.33 -13.05
C ILE A 546 -11.10 -33.15 -13.77
N ARG A 547 -11.90 -32.31 -14.43
CA ARG A 547 -11.38 -31.13 -15.11
C ARG A 547 -10.75 -30.17 -14.09
N VAL A 548 -9.45 -29.90 -14.20
CA VAL A 548 -8.76 -28.92 -13.35
C VAL A 548 -8.24 -27.76 -14.21
N GLU A 549 -8.58 -26.54 -13.84
CA GLU A 549 -8.14 -25.32 -14.54
C GLU A 549 -7.59 -24.32 -13.53
N SER A 550 -6.43 -23.73 -13.82
CA SER A 550 -5.87 -22.61 -13.06
C SER A 550 -6.14 -21.31 -13.80
N LEU A 551 -6.65 -20.31 -13.11
CA LEU A 551 -6.92 -19.00 -13.69
C LEU A 551 -6.87 -17.86 -12.65
N PRO A 552 -6.57 -16.62 -13.07
CA PRO A 552 -6.70 -15.46 -12.19
C PRO A 552 -8.10 -15.38 -11.57
N SER A 553 -8.22 -14.96 -10.30
CA SER A 553 -9.52 -14.89 -9.60
C SER A 553 -10.55 -14.05 -10.36
N THR A 554 -10.11 -12.98 -11.03
CA THR A 554 -10.95 -12.11 -11.85
C THR A 554 -11.55 -12.83 -13.05
N GLU A 555 -10.79 -13.72 -13.70
CA GLU A 555 -11.28 -14.50 -14.85
C GLU A 555 -12.41 -15.46 -14.45
N LEU A 556 -12.36 -16.02 -13.24
CA LEU A 556 -13.43 -16.88 -12.72
C LEU A 556 -14.70 -16.05 -12.57
N SER A 557 -14.60 -14.95 -11.82
CA SER A 557 -15.73 -14.08 -11.51
C SER A 557 -16.32 -13.38 -12.74
N GLY A 558 -15.51 -13.04 -13.73
CA GLY A 558 -15.93 -12.31 -14.91
C GLY A 558 -16.57 -13.19 -15.97
N PHE A 559 -16.07 -14.43 -16.16
CA PHE A 559 -16.39 -15.20 -17.38
C PHE A 559 -16.75 -16.67 -17.16
N ARG A 560 -16.55 -17.21 -15.95
CA ARG A 560 -16.74 -18.65 -15.69
C ARG A 560 -17.77 -18.96 -14.59
N LEU A 561 -18.35 -17.95 -13.93
CA LEU A 561 -19.45 -18.16 -12.99
C LEU A 561 -20.68 -18.76 -13.69
N ARG A 562 -21.35 -19.67 -13.00
CA ARG A 562 -22.64 -20.25 -13.40
C ARG A 562 -23.63 -20.12 -12.25
N PRO A 563 -24.96 -20.06 -12.51
CA PRO A 563 -25.96 -19.93 -11.46
C PRO A 563 -25.86 -20.99 -10.35
N ASP A 564 -25.47 -22.22 -10.71
CA ASP A 564 -25.22 -23.33 -9.80
C ASP A 564 -23.76 -23.78 -9.90
N MET A 565 -23.06 -23.75 -8.77
CA MET A 565 -21.68 -24.17 -8.61
C MET A 565 -21.52 -25.25 -7.53
N THR A 566 -22.59 -25.93 -7.12
CA THR A 566 -22.57 -26.99 -6.10
C THR A 566 -21.61 -28.14 -6.40
N ASN A 567 -21.37 -28.42 -7.69
CA ASN A 567 -20.42 -29.41 -8.19
C ASN A 567 -19.00 -28.87 -8.45
N THR A 568 -18.72 -27.63 -8.03
CA THR A 568 -17.44 -26.95 -8.24
C THR A 568 -16.64 -26.88 -6.95
N PHE A 569 -15.38 -27.31 -7.03
CA PHE A 569 -14.40 -27.14 -5.96
C PHE A 569 -13.41 -26.04 -6.35
N VAL A 570 -13.12 -25.12 -5.43
CA VAL A 570 -12.19 -24.02 -5.67
C VAL A 570 -11.05 -24.07 -4.65
N VAL A 571 -9.81 -23.99 -5.15
CA VAL A 571 -8.61 -23.77 -4.34
C VAL A 571 -8.21 -22.31 -4.49
N ALA A 572 -8.42 -21.50 -3.45
CA ALA A 572 -8.04 -20.08 -3.45
C ALA A 572 -6.67 -19.87 -2.80
N ILE A 573 -5.72 -19.32 -3.55
CA ILE A 573 -4.34 -19.10 -3.10
C ILE A 573 -4.11 -17.60 -2.90
N SER A 574 -3.72 -17.20 -1.70
CA SER A 574 -3.37 -15.80 -1.37
C SER A 574 -2.38 -15.73 -0.21
N GLN A 575 -1.28 -14.98 -0.36
CA GLN A 575 -0.32 -14.78 0.72
C GLN A 575 -0.96 -14.03 1.90
N SER A 576 -1.58 -12.87 1.64
CA SER A 576 -2.16 -12.01 2.69
C SER A 576 -3.52 -12.50 3.17
N GLY A 577 -4.23 -13.26 2.33
CA GLY A 577 -5.62 -13.67 2.55
C GLY A 577 -6.61 -12.50 2.60
N THR A 578 -6.19 -11.31 2.16
CA THR A 578 -6.99 -10.07 2.08
C THR A 578 -7.06 -9.51 0.65
N THR A 579 -6.53 -10.23 -0.35
CA THR A 579 -6.59 -9.81 -1.75
C THR A 579 -8.05 -9.63 -2.18
N THR A 580 -8.44 -8.39 -2.48
CA THR A 580 -9.84 -8.00 -2.70
C THR A 580 -10.51 -8.80 -3.81
N ASP A 581 -9.86 -8.92 -4.97
CA ASP A 581 -10.41 -9.68 -6.10
C ASP A 581 -10.61 -11.16 -5.77
N THR A 582 -9.64 -11.77 -5.06
CA THR A 582 -9.75 -13.18 -4.67
C THR A 582 -10.86 -13.39 -3.65
N ASN A 583 -10.96 -12.52 -2.63
CA ASN A 583 -12.03 -12.58 -1.64
C ASN A 583 -13.41 -12.40 -2.29
N ARG A 584 -13.57 -11.42 -3.18
CA ARG A 584 -14.82 -11.19 -3.91
C ARG A 584 -15.21 -12.37 -4.79
N THR A 585 -14.25 -12.97 -5.51
CA THR A 585 -14.50 -14.19 -6.29
C THR A 585 -14.96 -15.34 -5.41
N VAL A 586 -14.35 -15.52 -4.24
CA VAL A 586 -14.75 -16.55 -3.27
C VAL A 586 -16.17 -16.33 -2.76
N ASP A 587 -16.53 -15.09 -2.40
CA ASP A 587 -17.89 -14.74 -1.98
C ASP A 587 -18.91 -15.10 -3.07
N LEU A 588 -18.61 -14.77 -4.33
CA LEU A 588 -19.45 -15.08 -5.48
C LEU A 588 -19.60 -16.59 -5.74
N VAL A 589 -18.52 -17.37 -5.59
CA VAL A 589 -18.56 -18.83 -5.75
C VAL A 589 -19.39 -19.47 -4.66
N ARG A 590 -19.18 -19.08 -3.41
CA ARG A 590 -19.92 -19.61 -2.25
C ARG A 590 -21.39 -19.29 -2.28
N ALA A 591 -21.74 -18.06 -2.67
CA ALA A 591 -23.14 -17.65 -2.86
C ALA A 591 -23.90 -18.53 -3.87
N ARG A 592 -23.18 -19.29 -4.72
CA ARG A 592 -23.73 -20.21 -5.72
C ARG A 592 -23.52 -21.69 -5.36
N GLY A 593 -23.17 -21.98 -4.11
CA GLY A 593 -23.02 -23.33 -3.57
C GLY A 593 -21.66 -23.99 -3.78
N GLY A 594 -20.68 -23.29 -4.36
CA GLY A 594 -19.33 -23.80 -4.55
C GLY A 594 -18.60 -24.05 -3.23
N THR A 595 -17.75 -25.08 -3.21
CA THR A 595 -16.93 -25.44 -2.04
C THR A 595 -15.52 -24.86 -2.20
N VAL A 596 -14.97 -24.26 -1.15
CA VAL A 596 -13.69 -23.52 -1.21
C VAL A 596 -12.71 -24.02 -0.15
N VAL A 597 -11.49 -24.37 -0.57
CA VAL A 597 -10.33 -24.52 0.31
C VAL A 597 -9.33 -23.42 -0.01
N SER A 598 -8.73 -22.83 1.01
CA SER A 598 -7.74 -21.77 0.80
C SER A 598 -6.35 -22.15 1.25
N ILE A 599 -5.35 -21.79 0.43
CA ILE A 599 -3.93 -21.83 0.79
C ILE A 599 -3.51 -20.40 1.14
N VAL A 600 -3.22 -20.16 2.41
CA VAL A 600 -2.87 -18.82 2.90
C VAL A 600 -1.65 -18.82 3.81
N ASN A 601 -1.01 -17.68 3.95
CA ASN A 601 0.08 -17.51 4.91
C ASN A 601 -0.35 -16.75 6.17
N ARG A 602 -1.34 -15.86 6.11
CA ARG A 602 -1.79 -15.09 7.27
C ARG A 602 -2.93 -15.80 8.00
N ARG A 603 -2.71 -16.16 9.27
CA ARG A 603 -3.78 -16.60 10.18
C ARG A 603 -4.83 -15.50 10.36
N ASP A 604 -6.09 -15.91 10.51
CA ASP A 604 -7.26 -15.04 10.77
C ASP A 604 -7.57 -14.00 9.68
N SER A 605 -7.02 -14.16 8.47
CA SER A 605 -7.35 -13.31 7.32
C SER A 605 -8.82 -13.48 6.91
N GLU A 606 -9.38 -12.52 6.17
CA GLU A 606 -10.75 -12.62 5.68
C GLU A 606 -11.02 -13.91 4.90
N LEU A 607 -10.08 -14.29 4.03
CA LEU A 607 -10.20 -15.51 3.24
C LEU A 607 -10.30 -16.78 4.10
N THR A 608 -9.64 -16.83 5.28
CA THR A 608 -9.75 -17.98 6.20
C THR A 608 -11.16 -18.15 6.72
N LYS A 609 -11.83 -17.05 7.09
CA LYS A 609 -13.21 -17.04 7.60
C LYS A 609 -14.23 -17.47 6.54
N LYS A 610 -13.88 -17.31 5.26
CA LYS A 610 -14.73 -17.62 4.11
C LYS A 610 -14.48 -19.03 3.55
N SER A 611 -13.56 -19.82 4.08
CA SER A 611 -13.17 -21.11 3.50
C SER A 611 -13.77 -22.30 4.23
N ASP A 612 -14.08 -23.39 3.50
CA ASP A 612 -14.53 -24.66 4.09
C ASP A 612 -13.36 -25.51 4.63
N GLY A 613 -12.14 -25.17 4.22
CA GLY A 613 -10.90 -25.70 4.77
C GLY A 613 -9.73 -24.75 4.49
N VAL A 614 -8.72 -24.74 5.37
CA VAL A 614 -7.58 -23.84 5.26
C VAL A 614 -6.27 -24.60 5.41
N LEU A 615 -5.37 -24.45 4.44
CA LEU A 615 -4.00 -24.93 4.50
C LEU A 615 -3.05 -23.74 4.70
N TYR A 616 -2.44 -23.66 5.87
CA TYR A 616 -1.44 -22.64 6.15
C TYR A 616 -0.09 -23.02 5.53
N THR A 617 0.52 -22.03 4.87
CA THR A 617 1.92 -22.07 4.44
C THR A 617 2.83 -21.66 5.59
N SER A 618 4.06 -22.20 5.59
CA SER A 618 5.04 -22.04 6.68
C SER A 618 4.41 -22.34 8.05
N ASP A 619 4.47 -21.40 8.99
CA ASP A 619 3.81 -21.47 10.31
C ASP A 619 2.53 -20.61 10.40
N GLY A 620 2.08 -20.02 9.28
CA GLY A 620 0.95 -19.09 9.24
C GLY A 620 1.26 -17.67 9.78
N ARG A 621 2.54 -17.37 10.01
CA ARG A 621 3.04 -16.08 10.53
C ARG A 621 4.24 -15.53 9.76
N ASP A 622 4.67 -16.21 8.70
CA ASP A 622 5.89 -15.91 7.96
C ASP A 622 5.70 -14.72 7.01
N ILE A 623 5.56 -13.51 7.55
CA ILE A 623 5.18 -12.30 6.80
C ILE A 623 6.22 -11.97 5.72
N GLU A 624 5.71 -11.64 4.55
CA GLU A 624 6.51 -11.15 3.42
C GLU A 624 6.36 -9.63 3.38
N MET A 625 7.46 -8.94 3.63
CA MET A 625 7.58 -7.49 3.71
C MET A 625 8.01 -6.90 2.37
N SER A 626 8.79 -7.63 1.57
CA SER A 626 9.05 -7.24 0.19
C SER A 626 7.74 -7.20 -0.59
N VAL A 627 7.59 -6.17 -1.41
CA VAL A 627 6.44 -6.03 -2.30
C VAL A 627 6.44 -7.13 -3.38
N ALA A 628 7.62 -7.55 -3.84
CA ALA A 628 7.75 -8.65 -4.79
C ALA A 628 7.81 -9.98 -4.03
N SER A 629 6.77 -10.81 -4.19
CA SER A 629 6.68 -12.11 -3.52
C SER A 629 7.74 -13.11 -3.99
N THR A 630 8.30 -13.85 -3.05
CA THR A 630 9.38 -14.85 -3.18
C THR A 630 9.06 -16.10 -2.33
N LYS A 631 9.34 -16.12 -1.02
CA LYS A 631 9.13 -17.30 -0.12
C LYS A 631 7.70 -17.82 -0.11
N ALA A 632 6.71 -16.94 -0.32
CA ALA A 632 5.32 -17.36 -0.39
C ALA A 632 5.04 -18.23 -1.64
N PHE A 633 5.66 -17.95 -2.79
CA PHE A 633 5.54 -18.76 -4.01
C PHE A 633 5.96 -20.22 -3.76
N TYR A 634 7.16 -20.40 -3.19
CA TYR A 634 7.71 -21.72 -2.89
C TYR A 634 6.81 -22.49 -1.91
N SER A 635 6.39 -21.82 -0.84
CA SER A 635 5.53 -22.42 0.18
C SER A 635 4.14 -22.76 -0.37
N GLN A 636 3.58 -21.94 -1.26
CA GLN A 636 2.31 -22.21 -1.94
C GLN A 636 2.40 -23.43 -2.87
N ILE A 637 3.54 -23.65 -3.52
CA ILE A 637 3.79 -24.86 -4.32
C ILE A 637 3.85 -26.10 -3.42
N ALA A 638 4.59 -26.05 -2.31
CA ALA A 638 4.64 -27.15 -1.34
C ALA A 638 3.23 -27.51 -0.83
N ALA A 639 2.48 -26.50 -0.38
CA ALA A 639 1.10 -26.66 0.07
C ALA A 639 0.19 -27.21 -1.05
N GLY A 640 0.37 -26.73 -2.28
CA GLY A 640 -0.32 -27.21 -3.47
C GLY A 640 -0.12 -28.70 -3.67
N PHE A 641 1.13 -29.18 -3.72
CA PHE A 641 1.42 -30.62 -3.87
C PHE A 641 0.82 -31.47 -2.74
N LEU A 642 0.92 -31.03 -1.48
CA LEU A 642 0.31 -31.75 -0.35
C LEU A 642 -1.21 -31.86 -0.50
N LEU A 643 -1.89 -30.75 -0.82
CA LEU A 643 -3.33 -30.75 -1.05
C LEU A 643 -3.72 -31.60 -2.27
N GLY A 644 -2.96 -31.50 -3.35
CA GLY A 644 -3.17 -32.27 -4.58
C GLY A 644 -3.08 -33.78 -4.33
N ILE A 645 -2.07 -34.23 -3.59
CA ILE A 645 -1.91 -35.65 -3.22
C ILE A 645 -3.10 -36.10 -2.35
N ALA A 646 -3.50 -35.32 -1.35
CA ALA A 646 -4.64 -35.66 -0.50
C ALA A 646 -5.98 -35.76 -1.29
N ILE A 647 -6.17 -34.89 -2.29
CA ILE A 647 -7.32 -34.95 -3.20
C ILE A 647 -7.25 -36.22 -4.06
N SER A 648 -6.11 -36.50 -4.69
CA SER A 648 -5.90 -37.69 -5.53
C SER A 648 -6.14 -38.98 -4.74
N GLU A 649 -5.57 -39.11 -3.55
CA GLU A 649 -5.76 -40.27 -2.67
C GLU A 649 -7.24 -40.47 -2.26
N SER A 650 -7.95 -39.36 -1.99
CA SER A 650 -9.37 -39.41 -1.63
C SER A 650 -10.22 -39.95 -2.79
N ILE A 651 -9.91 -39.57 -4.03
CA ILE A 651 -10.58 -40.10 -5.23
C ILE A 651 -10.15 -41.55 -5.48
N ALA A 652 -8.85 -41.86 -5.38
CA ALA A 652 -8.35 -43.21 -5.61
C ALA A 652 -8.97 -44.23 -4.65
N SER A 653 -9.22 -43.86 -3.39
CA SER A 653 -9.85 -44.74 -2.39
C SER A 653 -11.25 -45.25 -2.75
N SER A 654 -11.96 -44.58 -3.69
CA SER A 654 -13.27 -45.03 -4.20
C SER A 654 -13.16 -45.97 -5.41
N THR A 655 -11.98 -46.11 -5.99
CA THR A 655 -11.67 -47.01 -7.11
C THR A 655 -10.74 -48.12 -6.62
N SER A 656 -10.87 -49.36 -7.10
CA SER A 656 -10.08 -50.51 -6.61
C SER A 656 -8.57 -50.47 -6.95
N LYS A 657 -7.98 -49.28 -7.16
CA LYS A 657 -6.56 -48.99 -7.43
C LYS A 657 -5.86 -48.36 -6.21
N ALA A 658 -6.22 -48.78 -5.01
CA ALA A 658 -5.57 -48.34 -3.78
C ALA A 658 -4.18 -49.02 -3.63
N SER A 659 -3.18 -48.45 -4.29
CA SER A 659 -1.77 -48.62 -3.92
C SER A 659 -1.11 -47.26 -3.99
N THR A 660 -0.52 -46.79 -2.89
CA THR A 660 0.39 -45.64 -2.89
C THR A 660 1.40 -45.87 -4.01
N ASN A 661 1.32 -45.04 -5.05
CA ASN A 661 2.11 -45.25 -6.25
C ASN A 661 3.58 -44.92 -5.93
N GLU A 662 4.51 -45.72 -6.46
CA GLU A 662 5.97 -45.46 -6.37
C GLU A 662 6.31 -44.02 -6.77
N ARG A 663 5.54 -43.46 -7.73
CA ARG A 663 5.57 -42.05 -8.13
C ARG A 663 5.28 -41.07 -6.99
N THR A 664 4.19 -41.26 -6.24
CA THR A 664 3.82 -40.39 -5.11
C THR A 664 4.87 -40.46 -4.01
N ASN A 665 5.38 -41.66 -3.73
CA ASN A 665 6.45 -41.84 -2.74
C ASN A 665 7.71 -41.05 -3.16
N THR A 666 8.12 -41.19 -4.43
CA THR A 666 9.27 -40.49 -5.03
C THR A 666 9.10 -38.97 -4.97
N LEU A 667 7.92 -38.46 -5.28
CA LEU A 667 7.58 -37.04 -5.18
C LEU A 667 7.68 -36.52 -3.73
N LEU A 668 7.16 -37.26 -2.76
CA LEU A 668 7.22 -36.89 -1.34
C LEU A 668 8.66 -36.90 -0.80
N PHE A 669 9.49 -37.86 -1.24
CA PHE A 669 10.93 -37.83 -0.94
C PHE A 669 11.60 -36.59 -1.53
N GLY A 670 11.32 -36.29 -2.81
CA GLY A 670 11.84 -35.09 -3.47
C GLY A 670 11.41 -33.80 -2.76
N LEU A 671 10.16 -33.68 -2.30
CA LEU A 671 9.68 -32.54 -1.53
C LEU A 671 10.46 -32.37 -0.22
N LYS A 672 10.76 -33.46 0.50
CA LYS A 672 11.57 -33.41 1.74
C LYS A 672 13.01 -32.99 1.48
N GLU A 673 13.58 -33.35 0.33
CA GLU A 673 14.95 -33.03 -0.05
C GLU A 673 15.09 -31.59 -0.58
N LEU A 674 14.05 -31.06 -1.23
CA LEU A 674 14.08 -29.80 -1.95
C LEU A 674 14.63 -28.60 -1.14
N PRO A 675 14.32 -28.40 0.16
CA PRO A 675 14.94 -27.34 0.94
C PRO A 675 16.47 -27.35 0.93
N ASN A 676 17.10 -28.52 0.94
CA ASN A 676 18.56 -28.62 0.87
C ASN A 676 19.08 -28.23 -0.52
N LEU A 677 18.40 -28.68 -1.58
CA LEU A 677 18.75 -28.33 -2.96
C LEU A 677 18.56 -26.83 -3.23
N MET A 678 17.53 -26.21 -2.64
CA MET A 678 17.33 -24.77 -2.68
C MET A 678 18.49 -24.03 -1.99
N ARG A 679 18.99 -24.51 -0.84
CA ARG A 679 20.17 -23.94 -0.18
C ARG A 679 21.44 -24.07 -1.03
N GLU A 680 21.57 -25.17 -1.79
CA GLU A 680 22.67 -25.33 -2.74
C GLU A 680 22.61 -24.29 -3.86
N VAL A 681 21.43 -24.03 -4.45
CA VAL A 681 21.25 -22.95 -5.44
C VAL A 681 21.55 -21.57 -4.83
N LEU A 682 21.16 -21.31 -3.59
CA LEU A 682 21.50 -20.05 -2.90
C LEU A 682 23.02 -19.87 -2.73
N SER A 683 23.77 -20.96 -2.54
CA SER A 683 25.23 -20.90 -2.43
C SER A 683 25.93 -20.49 -3.74
N GLU A 684 25.22 -20.56 -4.87
CA GLU A 684 25.68 -20.16 -6.20
C GLU A 684 25.38 -18.69 -6.53
N GLN A 685 24.93 -17.89 -5.57
CA GLN A 685 24.58 -16.48 -5.76
C GLN A 685 25.68 -15.66 -6.43
N GLU A 686 26.96 -15.85 -6.04
CA GLU A 686 28.07 -15.09 -6.62
C GLU A 686 28.20 -15.34 -8.14
N LYS A 687 28.12 -16.60 -8.59
CA LYS A 687 28.17 -16.94 -10.02
C LYS A 687 26.96 -16.39 -10.78
N ILE A 688 25.79 -16.44 -10.16
CA ILE A 688 24.57 -15.86 -10.76
C ILE A 688 24.70 -14.33 -10.88
N SER A 689 25.27 -13.68 -9.86
CA SER A 689 25.52 -12.23 -9.84
C SER A 689 26.50 -11.81 -10.94
N GLU A 690 27.57 -12.56 -11.17
CA GLU A 690 28.50 -12.32 -12.28
C GLU A 690 27.78 -12.34 -13.64
N ILE A 691 26.94 -13.35 -13.88
CA ILE A 691 26.17 -13.48 -15.13
C ILE A 691 25.17 -12.33 -15.29
N ALA A 692 24.46 -11.97 -14.22
CA ALA A 692 23.49 -10.88 -14.23
C ALA A 692 24.17 -9.53 -14.50
N THR A 693 25.28 -9.25 -13.82
CA THR A 693 26.04 -8.01 -13.96
C THR A 693 26.66 -7.85 -15.35
N GLU A 694 27.13 -8.95 -15.94
CA GLU A 694 27.69 -8.93 -17.30
C GLU A 694 26.62 -8.68 -18.37
N LEU A 695 25.44 -9.29 -18.25
CA LEU A 695 24.48 -9.36 -19.35
C LEU A 695 23.30 -8.40 -19.22
N ALA A 696 22.78 -8.16 -18.03
CA ALA A 696 21.55 -7.40 -17.84
C ALA A 696 21.63 -5.92 -18.29
N PRO A 697 22.70 -5.16 -17.97
CA PRO A 697 22.74 -3.72 -18.25
C PRO A 697 22.60 -3.37 -19.74
N ALA A 698 23.36 -4.06 -20.60
CA ALA A 698 23.44 -3.75 -22.02
C ALA A 698 22.23 -4.24 -22.84
N LYS A 699 21.37 -5.09 -22.26
CA LYS A 699 20.30 -5.78 -23.00
C LYS A 699 18.96 -5.05 -22.87
N LYS A 700 18.42 -4.63 -24.01
CA LYS A 700 17.13 -3.95 -24.10
C LYS A 700 15.95 -4.91 -24.01
N TYR A 701 15.96 -5.97 -24.82
CA TYR A 701 14.86 -6.94 -24.93
C TYR A 701 15.18 -8.22 -24.18
N TRP A 702 14.21 -8.71 -23.42
CA TRP A 702 14.35 -9.82 -22.51
C TRP A 702 13.19 -10.80 -22.72
N ALA A 703 13.45 -12.08 -22.53
CA ALA A 703 12.43 -13.12 -22.55
C ALA A 703 12.79 -14.24 -21.58
N ILE A 704 11.79 -14.95 -21.10
CA ILE A 704 11.97 -16.20 -20.38
C ILE A 704 11.22 -17.29 -21.13
N VAL A 705 11.81 -18.47 -21.24
CA VAL A 705 11.17 -19.62 -21.87
C VAL A 705 11.25 -20.86 -20.99
N GLY A 706 10.28 -21.76 -21.15
CA GLY A 706 10.29 -23.06 -20.48
C GLY A 706 9.22 -24.01 -21.02
N ASN A 707 9.42 -25.31 -20.84
CA ASN A 707 8.49 -26.37 -21.27
C ASN A 707 7.95 -27.17 -20.08
N GLY A 708 6.77 -27.77 -20.24
CA GLY A 708 6.12 -28.50 -19.15
C GLY A 708 5.98 -27.61 -17.92
N LEU A 709 6.39 -28.10 -16.74
CA LEU A 709 6.37 -27.31 -15.51
C LEU A 709 7.37 -26.15 -15.49
N ASN A 710 8.41 -26.16 -16.32
CA ASN A 710 9.31 -24.99 -16.45
C ASN A 710 8.59 -23.75 -17.00
N ILE A 711 7.39 -23.86 -17.60
CA ILE A 711 6.58 -22.68 -17.92
C ILE A 711 6.07 -21.94 -16.68
N VAL A 712 5.92 -22.65 -15.55
CA VAL A 712 5.56 -22.04 -14.25
C VAL A 712 6.72 -21.18 -13.77
N ALA A 713 7.95 -21.72 -13.81
CA ALA A 713 9.17 -20.97 -13.53
C ALA A 713 9.30 -19.76 -14.45
N ALA A 714 9.11 -19.95 -15.77
CA ALA A 714 9.24 -18.87 -16.73
C ALA A 714 8.26 -17.71 -16.47
N LYS A 715 7.01 -18.02 -16.15
CA LYS A 715 5.97 -17.02 -15.82
C LYS A 715 6.27 -16.28 -14.51
N GLU A 716 6.80 -16.96 -13.50
CA GLU A 716 7.14 -16.36 -12.22
C GLU A 716 8.40 -15.47 -12.33
N ILE A 717 9.46 -15.96 -12.96
CA ILE A 717 10.69 -15.18 -13.21
C ILE A 717 10.36 -13.94 -14.03
N ARG A 718 9.49 -14.05 -15.04
CA ARG A 718 8.99 -12.88 -15.79
C ARG A 718 8.36 -11.84 -14.86
N ILE A 719 7.47 -12.25 -13.93
CA ILE A 719 6.86 -11.32 -12.97
C ILE A 719 7.94 -10.62 -12.14
N LYS A 720 8.86 -11.38 -11.55
CA LYS A 720 9.94 -10.80 -10.71
C LYS A 720 10.81 -9.83 -11.49
N LEU A 721 11.25 -10.20 -12.68
CA LEU A 721 12.08 -9.33 -13.51
C LEU A 721 11.32 -8.09 -13.98
N SER A 722 10.03 -8.19 -14.31
CA SER A 722 9.22 -7.00 -14.60
C SER A 722 9.07 -6.09 -13.39
N GLU A 723 8.88 -6.65 -12.20
CA GLU A 723 8.75 -5.90 -10.94
C GLU A 723 10.05 -5.23 -10.52
N LEU A 724 11.19 -5.92 -10.67
CA LEU A 724 12.49 -5.46 -10.17
C LEU A 724 13.28 -4.66 -11.19
N CYS A 725 13.17 -4.98 -12.48
CA CYS A 725 13.98 -4.36 -13.54
C CYS A 725 13.20 -3.37 -14.42
N TYR A 726 11.89 -3.22 -14.21
CA TYR A 726 10.99 -2.33 -14.95
C TYR A 726 10.99 -2.55 -16.46
N LYS A 727 11.06 -3.81 -16.87
CA LYS A 727 10.98 -4.23 -18.28
C LYS A 727 9.66 -4.93 -18.57
N SER A 728 9.13 -4.70 -19.77
CA SER A 728 8.13 -5.58 -20.34
C SER A 728 8.83 -6.82 -20.88
N ILE A 729 8.46 -7.98 -20.37
CA ILE A 729 9.17 -9.23 -20.62
C ILE A 729 8.16 -10.30 -21.04
N ALA A 730 8.47 -11.03 -22.10
CA ALA A 730 7.65 -12.15 -22.55
C ALA A 730 8.00 -13.44 -21.77
N ALA A 731 7.00 -14.31 -21.59
CA ALA A 731 7.18 -15.67 -21.10
C ALA A 731 6.51 -16.64 -22.08
N ASP A 732 7.32 -17.41 -22.80
CA ASP A 732 6.90 -18.24 -23.93
C ASP A 732 7.29 -19.71 -23.72
N PHE A 733 6.74 -20.61 -24.53
CA PHE A 733 7.31 -21.95 -24.67
C PHE A 733 8.60 -21.85 -25.51
N THR A 734 9.59 -22.70 -25.21
CA THR A 734 10.92 -22.64 -25.84
C THR A 734 10.82 -22.68 -27.37
N GLU A 735 10.12 -23.65 -27.93
CA GLU A 735 10.02 -23.79 -29.39
C GLU A 735 9.22 -22.65 -30.03
N ASP A 736 8.30 -22.03 -29.31
CA ASP A 736 7.42 -20.98 -29.85
C ASP A 736 8.15 -19.63 -29.99
N LYS A 737 9.24 -19.43 -29.23
CA LYS A 737 9.98 -18.16 -29.24
C LYS A 737 10.46 -17.73 -30.61
N LYS A 738 10.87 -18.68 -31.46
CA LYS A 738 11.31 -18.41 -32.83
C LYS A 738 10.19 -17.91 -33.75
N HIS A 739 8.93 -18.13 -33.38
CA HIS A 739 7.75 -17.72 -34.14
C HIS A 739 7.22 -16.33 -33.74
N ILE A 740 7.74 -15.73 -32.67
CA ILE A 740 7.20 -14.49 -32.07
C ILE A 740 8.15 -13.31 -32.34
N ASP A 741 9.27 -13.25 -31.64
CA ASP A 741 10.10 -12.04 -31.52
C ASP A 741 11.61 -12.34 -31.37
N LEU A 742 12.07 -13.54 -31.78
CA LEU A 742 13.51 -13.86 -31.76
C LEU A 742 14.38 -12.85 -32.54
N SER A 743 13.78 -12.17 -33.54
CA SER A 743 14.43 -11.10 -34.32
C SER A 743 14.78 -9.85 -33.50
N ALA A 744 14.24 -9.69 -32.29
CA ALA A 744 14.61 -8.62 -31.37
C ALA A 744 15.99 -8.84 -30.70
N GLU A 745 16.66 -9.96 -31.00
CA GLU A 745 17.95 -10.37 -30.41
C GLU A 745 17.94 -10.33 -28.86
N PRO A 746 16.92 -10.89 -28.18
CA PRO A 746 16.75 -10.71 -26.75
C PRO A 746 17.79 -11.48 -25.92
N MET A 747 17.96 -11.06 -24.67
CA MET A 747 18.46 -11.98 -23.62
C MET A 747 17.35 -12.96 -23.26
N ILE A 748 17.65 -14.26 -23.29
CA ILE A 748 16.66 -15.31 -23.07
C ILE A 748 17.10 -16.15 -21.88
N LEU A 749 16.36 -16.08 -20.78
CA LEU A 749 16.49 -17.04 -19.67
C LEU A 749 15.72 -18.31 -20.04
N VAL A 750 16.42 -19.43 -20.13
CA VAL A 750 15.84 -20.72 -20.53
C VAL A 750 15.73 -21.61 -19.29
N CYS A 751 14.51 -21.86 -18.83
CA CYS A 751 14.23 -22.76 -17.71
C CYS A 751 14.20 -24.20 -18.21
N ALA A 752 15.22 -24.99 -17.88
CA ALA A 752 15.43 -26.33 -18.42
C ALA A 752 15.80 -27.39 -17.37
N ALA A 753 15.67 -27.10 -16.07
CA ALA A 753 15.91 -28.09 -15.02
C ALA A 753 14.92 -29.26 -15.10
N GLY A 754 15.41 -30.49 -14.95
CA GLY A 754 14.62 -31.72 -15.01
C GLY A 754 14.13 -32.10 -16.40
N LEU A 755 14.63 -31.47 -17.47
CA LEU A 755 14.39 -31.93 -18.83
C LEU A 755 15.28 -33.13 -19.14
N GLU A 756 14.71 -34.18 -19.70
CA GLU A 756 15.42 -35.42 -20.01
C GLU A 756 15.22 -35.86 -21.48
N GLY A 757 16.13 -36.71 -21.96
CA GLY A 757 15.98 -37.43 -23.22
C GLY A 757 15.77 -36.52 -24.44
N SER A 758 14.77 -36.84 -25.26
CA SER A 758 14.49 -36.11 -26.50
C SER A 758 14.06 -34.66 -26.25
N VAL A 759 13.36 -34.39 -25.14
CA VAL A 759 12.87 -33.04 -24.81
C VAL A 759 14.04 -32.10 -24.50
N ALA A 760 15.01 -32.56 -23.70
CA ALA A 760 16.24 -31.80 -23.45
C ALA A 760 17.03 -31.55 -24.73
N ALA A 761 17.15 -32.58 -25.60
CA ALA A 761 17.84 -32.45 -26.88
C ALA A 761 17.15 -31.45 -27.82
N ASP A 762 15.82 -31.39 -27.83
CA ASP A 762 15.07 -30.43 -28.64
C ASP A 762 15.19 -29.00 -28.09
N ALA A 763 15.09 -28.81 -26.78
CA ALA A 763 15.36 -27.51 -26.15
C ALA A 763 16.79 -27.01 -26.43
N ALA A 764 17.80 -27.89 -26.39
CA ALA A 764 19.17 -27.54 -26.72
C ALA A 764 19.36 -27.13 -28.20
N LYS A 765 18.62 -27.73 -29.13
CA LYS A 765 18.59 -27.28 -30.53
C LYS A 765 18.00 -25.89 -30.64
N GLU A 766 16.92 -25.58 -29.92
CA GLU A 766 16.35 -24.23 -29.90
C GLU A 766 17.33 -23.21 -29.32
N VAL A 767 18.05 -23.54 -28.25
CA VAL A 767 19.13 -22.69 -27.72
C VAL A 767 20.22 -22.41 -28.78
N ALA A 768 20.59 -23.41 -29.58
CA ALA A 768 21.52 -23.23 -30.69
C ALA A 768 20.95 -22.28 -31.77
N ILE A 769 19.65 -22.39 -32.07
CA ILE A 769 18.95 -21.47 -32.99
C ILE A 769 18.97 -20.05 -32.42
N TYR A 770 18.65 -19.87 -31.14
CA TYR A 770 18.67 -18.56 -30.50
C TYR A 770 20.03 -17.87 -30.65
N ARG A 771 21.12 -18.60 -30.35
CA ARG A 771 22.48 -18.08 -30.47
C ARG A 771 22.87 -17.77 -31.92
N ALA A 772 22.46 -18.62 -32.87
CA ALA A 772 22.70 -18.37 -34.30
C ALA A 772 22.01 -17.08 -34.79
N HIS A 773 20.90 -16.71 -34.17
CA HIS A 773 20.16 -15.47 -34.43
C HIS A 773 20.51 -14.33 -33.46
N LYS A 774 21.72 -14.36 -32.87
CA LYS A 774 22.31 -13.32 -31.99
C LYS A 774 21.57 -13.04 -30.68
N ALA A 775 20.56 -13.83 -30.33
CA ALA A 775 20.02 -13.80 -28.99
C ALA A 775 21.08 -14.25 -27.97
N THR A 776 20.86 -13.91 -26.70
CA THR A 776 21.77 -14.17 -25.59
C THR A 776 21.14 -15.20 -24.65
N PRO A 777 21.21 -16.51 -24.97
CA PRO A 777 20.59 -17.54 -24.15
C PRO A 777 21.41 -17.83 -22.89
N VAL A 778 20.78 -17.68 -21.73
CA VAL A 778 21.26 -18.08 -20.41
C VAL A 778 20.41 -19.26 -19.96
N VAL A 779 21.00 -20.44 -19.85
CA VAL A 779 20.25 -21.67 -19.56
C VAL A 779 20.36 -22.03 -18.07
N ILE A 780 19.23 -22.30 -17.42
CA ILE A 780 19.17 -22.80 -16.05
C ILE A 780 18.85 -24.30 -16.11
N THR A 781 19.77 -25.16 -15.68
CA THR A 781 19.66 -26.61 -15.88
C THR A 781 20.52 -27.42 -14.90
N ASP A 782 20.13 -28.67 -14.69
CA ASP A 782 20.85 -29.71 -13.97
C ASP A 782 21.68 -30.63 -14.90
N THR A 783 21.66 -30.40 -16.22
CA THR A 783 22.42 -31.15 -17.23
C THR A 783 23.20 -30.20 -18.16
N PRO A 784 24.17 -29.42 -17.64
CA PRO A 784 24.85 -28.36 -18.38
C PRO A 784 25.53 -28.84 -19.68
N GLU A 785 25.99 -30.09 -19.73
CA GLU A 785 26.64 -30.71 -20.88
C GLU A 785 25.76 -30.79 -22.13
N VAL A 786 24.42 -30.85 -21.96
CA VAL A 786 23.46 -30.90 -23.07
C VAL A 786 23.36 -29.55 -23.79
N PHE A 787 23.60 -28.45 -23.07
CA PHE A 787 23.38 -27.09 -23.54
C PHE A 787 24.69 -26.38 -23.95
N SER A 788 25.58 -27.07 -24.67
CA SER A 788 26.88 -26.53 -25.11
C SER A 788 26.79 -25.25 -25.97
N SER A 789 25.63 -24.99 -26.58
CA SER A 789 25.37 -23.79 -27.37
C SER A 789 24.91 -22.59 -26.53
N ALA A 790 24.61 -22.74 -25.25
CA ALA A 790 24.23 -21.63 -24.38
C ALA A 790 25.37 -20.60 -24.27
N LEU A 791 25.04 -19.31 -24.14
CA LEU A 791 26.07 -18.29 -23.91
C LEU A 791 26.62 -18.40 -22.49
N LYS A 792 25.71 -18.59 -21.52
CA LYS A 792 26.00 -18.86 -20.12
C LYS A 792 25.06 -19.96 -19.63
N VAL A 793 25.52 -20.71 -18.63
CA VAL A 793 24.74 -21.75 -17.96
C VAL A 793 24.75 -21.45 -16.46
N ILE A 794 23.58 -21.53 -15.85
CA ILE A 794 23.39 -21.52 -14.40
C ILE A 794 23.05 -22.97 -14.03
N GLU A 795 24.01 -23.64 -13.40
CA GLU A 795 23.84 -25.02 -12.96
C GLU A 795 23.02 -25.06 -11.68
N VAL A 796 22.03 -25.96 -11.63
CA VAL A 796 21.22 -26.24 -10.43
C VAL A 796 21.28 -27.75 -10.14
N PRO A 797 21.11 -28.19 -8.89
CA PRO A 797 21.19 -29.63 -8.59
C PRO A 797 20.00 -30.40 -9.18
N SER A 798 20.21 -31.69 -9.47
CA SER A 798 19.19 -32.58 -10.04
C SER A 798 18.16 -33.00 -8.98
N THR A 799 16.89 -33.11 -9.39
CA THR A 799 15.80 -33.66 -8.56
C THR A 799 14.73 -34.30 -9.45
N THR A 800 13.60 -34.70 -8.88
CA THR A 800 12.48 -35.22 -9.67
C THR A 800 11.97 -34.17 -10.66
N LYS A 801 11.64 -34.60 -11.88
CA LYS A 801 11.16 -33.71 -12.96
C LYS A 801 9.95 -32.84 -12.56
N GLU A 802 9.11 -33.35 -11.65
CA GLU A 802 7.95 -32.62 -11.12
C GLU A 802 8.35 -31.42 -10.24
N LEU A 803 9.54 -31.42 -9.65
CA LEU A 803 10.00 -30.40 -8.70
C LEU A 803 11.14 -29.53 -9.25
N ALA A 804 11.86 -29.99 -10.28
CA ALA A 804 13.05 -29.31 -10.80
C ALA A 804 12.82 -27.85 -11.22
N PHE A 805 11.62 -27.51 -11.70
CA PHE A 805 11.26 -26.12 -12.06
C PHE A 805 11.36 -25.14 -10.88
N ILE A 806 11.25 -25.64 -9.65
CA ILE A 806 11.37 -24.83 -8.43
C ILE A 806 12.80 -24.28 -8.30
N LEU A 807 13.80 -25.10 -8.63
CA LEU A 807 15.21 -24.70 -8.64
C LEU A 807 15.49 -23.72 -9.79
N SER A 808 14.89 -23.92 -10.97
CA SER A 808 14.92 -22.93 -12.05
C SER A 808 14.40 -21.56 -11.59
N THR A 809 13.30 -21.57 -10.82
CA THR A 809 12.68 -20.34 -10.31
C THR A 809 13.59 -19.64 -9.31
N MET A 810 14.22 -20.39 -8.40
CA MET A 810 15.12 -19.83 -7.40
C MET A 810 16.36 -19.18 -8.02
N ALA A 811 17.01 -19.85 -8.97
CA ALA A 811 18.10 -19.26 -9.73
C ALA A 811 17.64 -17.98 -10.47
N GLY A 812 16.44 -17.98 -11.04
CA GLY A 812 15.86 -16.81 -11.70
C GLY A 812 15.51 -15.66 -10.74
N HIS A 813 15.06 -15.95 -9.51
CA HIS A 813 14.84 -14.93 -8.46
C HIS A 813 16.15 -14.26 -8.06
N ILE A 814 17.23 -15.04 -7.84
CA ILE A 814 18.57 -14.52 -7.55
C ILE A 814 19.06 -13.67 -8.74
N PHE A 815 18.97 -14.19 -9.96
CA PHE A 815 19.34 -13.45 -11.16
C PHE A 815 18.60 -12.12 -11.25
N GLY A 816 17.30 -12.08 -10.92
CA GLY A 816 16.52 -10.86 -10.97
C GLY A 816 16.89 -9.82 -9.92
N TYR A 817 17.23 -10.25 -8.71
CA TYR A 817 17.77 -9.37 -7.68
C TYR A 817 19.11 -8.75 -8.12
N GLU A 818 20.04 -9.58 -8.58
CA GLU A 818 21.37 -9.14 -9.00
C GLU A 818 21.32 -8.25 -10.26
N ALA A 819 20.43 -8.58 -11.20
CA ALA A 819 20.19 -7.74 -12.37
C ALA A 819 19.66 -6.35 -11.99
N ALA A 820 18.72 -6.27 -11.04
CA ALA A 820 18.19 -5.00 -10.58
C ALA A 820 19.26 -4.15 -9.90
N LEU A 821 20.10 -4.75 -9.05
CA LEU A 821 21.25 -4.07 -8.45
C LEU A 821 22.25 -3.57 -9.49
N SER A 822 22.56 -4.38 -10.49
CA SER A 822 23.49 -4.01 -11.55
C SER A 822 22.95 -2.84 -12.39
N ILE A 823 21.65 -2.80 -12.65
CA ILE A 823 21.00 -1.68 -13.36
C ILE A 823 20.99 -0.42 -12.48
N ASP A 824 20.64 -0.54 -11.20
CA ASP A 824 20.63 0.59 -10.26
C ASP A 824 22.01 1.23 -10.12
N ALA A 825 23.06 0.40 -10.08
CA ALA A 825 24.44 0.86 -9.98
C ALA A 825 24.86 1.79 -11.14
N GLN A 826 24.22 1.67 -12.32
CA GLN A 826 24.49 2.54 -13.47
C GLN A 826 24.14 4.01 -13.22
N ALA A 827 23.24 4.29 -12.26
CA ALA A 827 22.84 5.64 -11.86
C ALA A 827 23.87 6.33 -10.95
N THR A 828 24.82 5.58 -10.37
CA THR A 828 25.79 6.09 -9.37
C THR A 828 26.54 7.35 -9.84
N PRO A 829 27.10 7.41 -11.06
CA PRO A 829 27.79 8.62 -11.53
C PRO A 829 26.88 9.85 -11.55
N PHE A 830 25.59 9.66 -11.84
CA PHE A 830 24.62 10.77 -11.88
C PHE A 830 24.25 11.24 -10.48
N ARG A 831 24.06 10.29 -9.55
CA ARG A 831 23.79 10.56 -8.12
C ARG A 831 24.93 11.32 -7.47
N GLU A 832 26.19 10.94 -7.74
CA GLU A 832 27.37 11.62 -7.21
C GLU A 832 27.40 13.10 -7.63
N VAL A 833 27.10 13.39 -8.90
CA VAL A 833 27.10 14.78 -9.42
C VAL A 833 25.91 15.57 -8.88
N ARG A 834 24.70 15.02 -8.91
CA ARG A 834 23.49 15.69 -8.38
C ARG A 834 23.67 16.04 -6.91
N SER A 835 24.12 15.08 -6.09
CA SER A 835 24.36 15.30 -4.65
C SER A 835 25.43 16.36 -4.40
N ALA A 836 26.48 16.41 -5.22
CA ALA A 836 27.52 17.44 -5.11
C ALA A 836 26.97 18.85 -5.44
N ILE A 837 26.11 18.97 -6.45
CA ILE A 837 25.44 20.22 -6.81
C ILE A 837 24.52 20.67 -5.66
N GLU A 838 23.65 19.78 -5.18
CA GLU A 838 22.73 20.07 -4.07
C GLU A 838 23.47 20.53 -2.82
N LEU A 839 24.55 19.85 -2.45
CA LEU A 839 25.38 20.23 -1.31
C LEU A 839 26.04 21.61 -1.50
N ALA A 840 26.53 21.89 -2.71
CA ALA A 840 27.15 23.18 -3.03
C ALA A 840 26.13 24.33 -2.93
N VAL A 841 24.91 24.13 -3.42
CA VAL A 841 23.79 25.09 -3.33
C VAL A 841 23.37 25.31 -1.89
N ALA A 842 23.22 24.22 -1.12
CA ALA A 842 22.82 24.30 0.28
C ALA A 842 23.84 25.02 1.17
N GLN A 843 25.14 24.84 0.91
CA GLN A 843 26.20 25.47 1.71
C GLN A 843 26.43 26.94 1.37
N ASN A 844 26.20 27.36 0.12
CA ASN A 844 26.49 28.72 -0.34
C ASN A 844 25.43 29.20 -1.35
N PRO A 845 24.22 29.55 -0.91
CA PRO A 845 23.11 29.93 -1.80
C PRO A 845 23.40 31.21 -2.61
N ASP A 846 24.25 32.11 -2.11
CA ASP A 846 24.64 33.35 -2.79
C ASP A 846 25.81 33.19 -3.78
N MET A 847 26.36 31.98 -3.93
CA MET A 847 27.50 31.72 -4.82
C MET A 847 27.11 31.86 -6.29
N THR A 848 27.91 32.57 -7.08
CA THR A 848 27.66 32.69 -8.53
C THR A 848 27.83 31.33 -9.22
N GLY A 849 26.98 31.06 -10.22
CA GLY A 849 27.01 29.79 -10.95
C GLY A 849 28.37 29.47 -11.59
N GLU A 850 29.18 30.48 -11.92
CA GLU A 850 30.53 30.30 -12.47
C GLU A 850 31.51 29.70 -11.43
N VAL A 851 31.51 30.23 -10.21
CA VAL A 851 32.37 29.72 -9.11
C VAL A 851 31.90 28.33 -8.70
N MET A 852 30.59 28.12 -8.60
CA MET A 852 30.00 26.82 -8.28
C MET A 852 30.39 25.76 -9.32
N LEU A 853 30.22 26.04 -10.62
CA LEU A 853 30.59 25.13 -11.70
C LEU A 853 32.10 24.83 -11.69
N GLY A 854 32.94 25.84 -11.38
CA GLY A 854 34.38 25.67 -11.20
C GLY A 854 34.74 24.70 -10.08
N ASN A 855 34.09 24.81 -8.92
CA ASN A 855 34.31 23.95 -7.75
C ASN A 855 33.85 22.49 -8.00
N LEU A 856 32.76 22.31 -8.73
CA LEU A 856 32.17 20.99 -9.03
C LEU A 856 32.89 20.23 -10.16
N LYS A 857 33.72 20.93 -10.95
CA LYS A 857 34.38 20.38 -12.15
C LYS A 857 35.11 19.04 -11.92
N PRO A 858 35.86 18.82 -10.82
CA PRO A 858 36.52 17.53 -10.56
C PRO A 858 35.54 16.36 -10.41
N GLN A 859 34.42 16.57 -9.71
CA GLN A 859 33.39 15.54 -9.50
C GLN A 859 32.66 15.24 -10.81
N ILE A 860 32.28 16.29 -11.54
CA ILE A 860 31.67 16.17 -12.87
C ILE A 860 32.60 15.39 -13.81
N GLN A 861 33.90 15.69 -13.81
CA GLN A 861 34.87 15.03 -14.69
C GLN A 861 34.99 13.53 -14.41
N LYS A 862 35.07 13.14 -13.13
CA LYS A 862 35.12 11.73 -12.72
C LYS A 862 33.87 10.98 -13.19
N ALA A 863 32.69 11.51 -12.90
CA ALA A 863 31.42 10.90 -13.31
C ALA A 863 31.26 10.82 -14.83
N SER A 864 31.70 11.87 -15.55
CA SER A 864 31.67 11.91 -17.01
C SER A 864 32.53 10.82 -17.65
N GLN A 865 33.70 10.51 -17.08
CA GLN A 865 34.57 9.44 -17.60
C GLN A 865 33.86 8.08 -17.53
N VAL A 866 33.30 7.74 -16.37
CA VAL A 866 32.54 6.50 -16.16
C VAL A 866 31.35 6.42 -17.12
N PHE A 867 30.57 7.50 -17.22
CA PHE A 867 29.42 7.55 -18.13
C PHE A 867 29.82 7.39 -19.60
N PHE A 868 30.88 8.08 -20.05
CA PHE A 868 31.34 8.00 -21.44
C PHE A 868 31.92 6.63 -21.78
N ASP A 869 32.59 5.97 -20.82
CA ASP A 869 33.02 4.58 -20.99
C ASP A 869 31.83 3.64 -21.14
N GLY A 870 30.82 3.75 -20.26
CA GLY A 870 29.60 2.95 -20.34
C GLY A 870 28.79 3.16 -21.63
N LEU A 871 28.79 4.38 -22.19
CA LEU A 871 28.19 4.63 -23.51
C LEU A 871 28.97 3.95 -24.64
N ARG A 872 30.30 3.84 -24.53
CA ARG A 872 31.14 3.18 -25.55
C ARG A 872 31.04 1.66 -25.50
N SER A 873 30.95 1.07 -24.31
CA SER A 873 30.72 -0.37 -24.13
C SER A 873 29.27 -0.78 -24.45
N GLY A 874 28.34 0.18 -24.40
CA GLY A 874 26.92 -0.06 -24.62
C GLY A 874 26.17 -0.49 -23.36
N ASP A 875 26.77 -0.33 -22.18
CA ASP A 875 26.19 -0.75 -20.90
C ASP A 875 24.84 -0.05 -20.63
N TYR A 876 24.67 1.18 -21.11
CA TYR A 876 23.43 1.94 -20.92
C TYR A 876 22.31 1.57 -21.91
N ASN A 877 22.59 0.81 -22.98
CA ASN A 877 21.64 0.54 -24.07
C ASN A 877 20.36 -0.15 -23.61
N GLY A 878 20.42 -0.90 -22.50
CA GLY A 878 19.27 -1.62 -21.99
C GLY A 878 18.30 -0.77 -21.19
N ASN A 879 18.77 0.28 -20.50
CA ASN A 879 18.01 0.89 -19.40
C ASN A 879 17.98 2.42 -19.41
N LEU A 880 18.85 3.09 -20.17
CA LEU A 880 18.83 4.55 -20.33
C LEU A 880 18.30 4.88 -21.73
N GLU A 881 17.31 5.77 -21.82
CA GLU A 881 16.80 6.22 -23.10
C GLU A 881 17.87 6.96 -23.90
N ALA A 882 17.90 6.76 -25.22
CA ALA A 882 18.88 7.41 -26.09
C ALA A 882 18.77 8.95 -26.06
N SER A 883 17.55 9.46 -25.93
CA SER A 883 17.24 10.89 -25.70
C SER A 883 17.89 11.40 -24.42
N THR A 884 17.67 10.72 -23.31
CA THR A 884 18.20 11.07 -21.98
C THR A 884 19.71 10.97 -21.95
N ALA A 885 20.28 9.87 -22.46
CA ALA A 885 21.72 9.68 -22.60
C ALA A 885 22.38 10.81 -23.41
N THR A 886 21.77 11.21 -24.52
CA THR A 886 22.26 12.30 -25.38
C THR A 886 22.23 13.64 -24.66
N LYS A 887 21.13 13.96 -23.95
CA LYS A 887 21.01 15.19 -23.14
C LYS A 887 22.08 15.25 -22.05
N ILE A 888 22.25 14.19 -21.27
CA ILE A 888 23.26 14.11 -20.20
C ILE A 888 24.67 14.27 -20.80
N LEU A 889 24.97 13.58 -21.91
CA LEU A 889 26.26 13.70 -22.61
C LEU A 889 26.56 15.15 -23.00
N ILE A 890 25.59 15.85 -23.58
CA ILE A 890 25.73 17.25 -24.00
C ILE A 890 25.89 18.16 -22.76
N MET A 891 25.07 18.00 -21.74
CA MET A 891 25.14 18.78 -20.49
C MET A 891 26.49 18.61 -19.76
N LEU A 892 27.01 17.40 -19.67
CA LEU A 892 28.33 17.15 -19.07
C LEU A 892 29.45 17.83 -19.87
N LYS A 893 29.37 17.83 -21.21
CA LYS A 893 30.36 18.54 -22.05
C LYS A 893 30.30 20.06 -21.90
N TYR A 894 29.10 20.65 -21.80
CA TYR A 894 28.96 22.08 -21.48
C TYR A 894 29.51 22.39 -20.09
N SER A 895 29.18 21.57 -19.09
CA SER A 895 29.62 21.75 -17.69
C SER A 895 31.14 21.67 -17.51
N LEU A 896 31.81 20.84 -18.31
CA LEU A 896 33.27 20.73 -18.31
C LEU A 896 33.98 21.81 -19.16
N GLY A 897 33.23 22.60 -19.92
CA GLY A 897 33.75 23.64 -20.82
C GLY A 897 34.32 23.09 -22.13
N ASN A 898 33.90 21.89 -22.56
CA ASN A 898 34.31 21.29 -23.82
C ASN A 898 33.60 21.89 -25.04
N ILE A 899 32.45 22.54 -24.83
CA ILE A 899 31.64 23.20 -25.87
C ILE A 899 31.49 24.68 -25.50
N PRO A 900 31.66 25.62 -26.45
CA PRO A 900 31.44 27.05 -26.19
C PRO A 900 29.99 27.38 -25.83
N LEU A 901 29.79 28.28 -24.86
CA LEU A 901 28.44 28.68 -24.40
C LEU A 901 27.57 29.29 -25.51
N ASP A 902 28.17 29.94 -26.51
CA ASP A 902 27.45 30.51 -27.66
C ASP A 902 26.67 29.45 -28.45
N SER A 903 27.11 28.19 -28.40
CA SER A 903 26.42 27.06 -29.06
C SER A 903 25.17 26.60 -28.30
N TYR A 904 25.03 26.97 -27.01
CA TYR A 904 23.93 26.51 -26.17
C TYR A 904 22.55 26.95 -26.68
N GLN A 905 22.47 28.16 -27.24
CA GLN A 905 21.23 28.68 -27.81
C GLN A 905 20.79 27.89 -29.05
N ILE A 906 21.75 27.35 -29.81
CA ILE A 906 21.45 26.54 -30.99
C ILE A 906 20.91 25.17 -30.55
N ASP A 907 21.51 24.57 -29.52
CA ASP A 907 21.15 23.23 -29.05
C ASP A 907 19.85 23.21 -28.23
N PHE A 908 19.58 24.25 -27.43
CA PHE A 908 18.48 24.27 -26.45
C PHE A 908 17.50 25.44 -26.58
N GLY A 909 17.72 26.37 -27.51
CA GLY A 909 16.80 27.48 -27.75
C GLY A 909 16.78 28.58 -26.68
N LYS A 910 17.67 28.52 -25.68
CA LYS A 910 17.84 29.54 -24.62
C LYS A 910 19.29 29.95 -24.43
N VAL A 911 19.53 31.12 -23.85
CA VAL A 911 20.89 31.64 -23.62
C VAL A 911 21.62 30.76 -22.61
N GLY A 912 22.82 30.29 -22.96
CA GLY A 912 23.67 29.50 -22.07
C GLY A 912 24.42 30.37 -21.07
N THR A 913 24.13 30.18 -19.79
CA THR A 913 24.89 30.74 -18.65
C THR A 913 25.34 29.60 -17.72
N PRO A 914 26.38 29.79 -16.87
CA PRO A 914 26.77 28.77 -15.90
C PRO A 914 25.63 28.29 -14.99
N ALA A 915 24.74 29.20 -14.57
CA ALA A 915 23.58 28.86 -13.76
C ALA A 915 22.58 27.98 -14.53
N THR A 916 22.20 28.39 -15.75
CA THR A 916 21.26 27.60 -16.58
C THR A 916 21.83 26.22 -16.95
N ILE A 917 23.15 26.09 -17.07
CA ILE A 917 23.79 24.78 -17.32
C ILE A 917 23.66 23.87 -16.11
N LEU A 918 23.89 24.40 -14.90
CA LEU A 918 23.73 23.63 -13.67
C LEU A 918 22.28 23.18 -13.49
N GLU A 919 21.31 24.07 -13.73
CA GLU A 919 19.88 23.74 -13.69
C GLU A 919 19.51 22.63 -14.67
N ASP A 920 19.89 22.75 -15.95
CA ASP A 920 19.56 21.76 -16.98
C ASP A 920 20.34 20.45 -16.81
N LEU A 921 21.56 20.51 -16.26
CA LEU A 921 22.32 19.34 -15.85
C LEU A 921 21.57 18.59 -14.75
N VAL A 922 21.15 19.27 -13.68
CA VAL A 922 20.37 18.64 -12.60
C VAL A 922 19.09 18.02 -13.17
N ALA A 923 18.33 18.76 -13.98
CA ALA A 923 17.11 18.23 -14.59
C ALA A 923 17.38 16.98 -15.45
N SER A 924 18.45 16.98 -16.24
CA SER A 924 18.82 15.84 -17.08
C SER A 924 19.31 14.64 -16.25
N LEU A 925 20.09 14.88 -15.20
CA LEU A 925 20.56 13.84 -14.28
C LEU A 925 19.40 13.22 -13.52
N THR A 926 18.43 14.02 -13.07
CA THR A 926 17.23 13.51 -12.38
C THR A 926 16.47 12.53 -13.27
N VAL A 927 16.20 12.87 -14.53
CA VAL A 927 15.54 11.94 -15.47
C VAL A 927 16.38 10.65 -15.66
N GLY A 928 17.70 10.78 -15.84
CA GLY A 928 18.57 9.60 -15.98
C GLY A 928 18.62 8.72 -14.73
N ILE A 929 18.60 9.32 -13.54
CA ILE A 929 18.51 8.59 -12.27
C ILE A 929 17.17 7.87 -12.17
N GLU A 930 16.06 8.53 -12.51
CA GLU A 930 14.73 7.94 -12.48
C GLU A 930 14.58 6.74 -13.42
N GLU A 931 15.20 6.79 -14.62
CA GLU A 931 15.20 5.70 -15.60
C GLU A 931 16.02 4.49 -15.12
N LEU A 932 17.11 4.72 -14.39
CA LEU A 932 18.07 3.68 -13.98
C LEU A 932 17.81 3.14 -12.58
N THR A 933 17.20 3.91 -11.69
CA THR A 933 16.98 3.48 -10.29
C THR A 933 16.10 2.24 -10.21
N ARG A 934 16.50 1.26 -9.41
CA ARG A 934 15.72 0.07 -9.07
C ARG A 934 15.55 0.01 -7.56
N THR A 935 14.37 0.40 -7.10
CA THR A 935 13.97 0.15 -5.72
C THR A 935 13.69 -1.35 -5.58
N ILE A 936 14.40 -2.03 -4.68
CA ILE A 936 14.30 -3.49 -4.55
C ILE A 936 13.12 -3.89 -3.65
N ASP A 937 13.06 -3.34 -2.43
CA ASP A 937 12.00 -3.65 -1.47
C ASP A 937 10.71 -2.89 -1.75
N THR A 938 10.82 -1.73 -2.41
CA THR A 938 9.70 -0.91 -2.84
C THR A 938 9.60 -0.98 -4.37
N ILE A 939 8.40 -0.86 -4.96
CA ILE A 939 8.24 -0.90 -6.43
C ILE A 939 7.80 0.47 -6.92
N LYS A 940 8.55 1.08 -7.83
CA LYS A 940 8.24 2.38 -8.45
C LYS A 940 6.82 2.36 -9.02
N HIS A 941 6.00 3.34 -8.63
CA HIS A 941 4.57 3.44 -8.97
C HIS A 941 3.74 2.18 -8.63
N GLN A 942 3.73 1.78 -7.36
CA GLN A 942 2.81 0.76 -6.84
C GLN A 942 1.34 1.12 -7.10
N ALA A 943 0.63 0.30 -7.88
CA ALA A 943 -0.84 0.28 -7.93
C ALA A 943 -1.45 -0.94 -7.19
N LYS A 944 -0.63 -1.84 -6.61
CA LYS A 944 -1.12 -3.08 -5.98
C LYS A 944 -1.87 -2.84 -4.66
N THR A 945 -1.48 -1.82 -3.89
CA THR A 945 -2.18 -1.38 -2.67
C THR A 945 -2.97 -0.10 -2.89
N VAL A 946 -2.79 0.57 -4.03
CA VAL A 946 -3.72 1.61 -4.44
C VAL A 946 -4.92 0.86 -4.98
N THR A 947 -5.76 0.39 -4.06
CA THR A 947 -7.20 0.46 -4.28
C THR A 947 -7.50 1.93 -4.50
N VAL A 948 -7.15 2.44 -5.70
CA VAL A 948 -8.09 3.31 -6.41
C VAL A 948 -9.29 2.40 -6.37
N GLY A 949 -10.24 2.72 -5.50
CA GLY A 949 -11.46 1.96 -5.44
C GLY A 949 -11.83 1.81 -6.89
N ILE A 950 -11.81 0.58 -7.41
CA ILE A 950 -12.57 0.29 -8.61
C ILE A 950 -14.01 0.29 -8.10
N SER A 951 -14.43 1.46 -7.59
CA SER A 951 -15.79 1.89 -7.53
C SER A 951 -16.18 1.87 -9.00
N ARG A 952 -16.64 0.70 -9.41
CA ARG A 952 -17.46 0.52 -10.60
C ARG A 952 -18.79 1.28 -10.44
N SER A 953 -18.89 2.24 -9.52
CA SER A 953 -19.95 3.23 -9.43
C SER A 953 -20.15 3.93 -10.77
N ASP A 954 -19.07 4.14 -11.54
CA ASP A 954 -19.18 4.75 -12.88
C ASP A 954 -19.87 3.82 -13.88
N GLU A 955 -19.66 2.50 -13.80
CA GLU A 955 -20.40 1.52 -14.61
C GLU A 955 -21.85 1.38 -14.15
N GLU A 956 -22.10 1.41 -12.83
CA GLU A 956 -23.45 1.37 -12.27
C GLU A 956 -24.29 2.59 -12.69
N ILE A 957 -23.70 3.79 -12.72
CA ILE A 957 -24.37 5.01 -13.20
C ILE A 957 -24.76 4.88 -14.68
N ILE A 958 -23.91 4.26 -15.52
CA ILE A 958 -24.18 4.06 -16.94
C ILE A 958 -25.37 3.10 -17.16
N GLN A 959 -25.61 2.15 -16.24
CA GLN A 959 -26.73 1.20 -16.33
C GLN A 959 -28.07 1.79 -15.88
N LEU A 960 -28.11 3.01 -15.32
CA LEU A 960 -29.35 3.65 -14.89
C LEU A 960 -30.25 3.97 -16.10
N PRO A 961 -31.57 3.72 -16.03
CA PRO A 961 -32.49 3.91 -17.15
C PRO A 961 -32.37 5.28 -17.84
N LEU A 962 -32.35 6.38 -17.08
CA LEU A 962 -32.26 7.73 -17.65
C LEU A 962 -30.93 8.00 -18.37
N VAL A 963 -29.82 7.51 -17.81
CA VAL A 963 -28.47 7.68 -18.39
C VAL A 963 -28.30 6.79 -19.61
N ARG A 964 -28.84 5.56 -19.54
CA ARG A 964 -28.85 4.64 -20.67
C ARG A 964 -29.62 5.20 -21.85
N GLU A 965 -30.83 5.72 -21.64
CA GLU A 965 -31.64 6.38 -22.68
C GLU A 965 -30.93 7.60 -23.28
N LEU A 966 -30.20 8.37 -22.46
CA LEU A 966 -29.35 9.45 -22.96
C LEU A 966 -28.27 8.94 -23.91
N LEU A 967 -27.54 7.88 -23.54
CA LEU A 967 -26.47 7.32 -24.38
C LEU A 967 -27.02 6.64 -25.64
N GLU A 968 -28.15 5.92 -25.53
CA GLU A 968 -28.84 5.29 -26.65
C GLU A 968 -29.39 6.31 -27.66
N SER A 969 -29.63 7.57 -27.23
CA SER A 969 -29.95 8.68 -28.14
C SER A 969 -28.77 9.17 -29.01
N GLY A 970 -27.59 8.55 -28.85
CA GLY A 970 -26.38 8.81 -29.63
C GLY A 970 -25.40 9.76 -28.95
N THR A 971 -25.65 10.18 -27.71
CA THR A 971 -24.77 11.06 -26.94
C THR A 971 -23.49 10.33 -26.51
N PRO A 972 -22.29 10.80 -26.89
CA PRO A 972 -21.05 10.16 -26.49
C PRO A 972 -20.79 10.32 -24.99
N ARG A 973 -20.42 9.22 -24.31
CA ARG A 973 -20.16 9.19 -22.86
C ARG A 973 -19.06 10.16 -22.45
N ASP A 974 -18.01 10.27 -23.25
CA ASP A 974 -16.87 11.18 -23.03
C ASP A 974 -17.24 12.67 -23.15
N ARG A 975 -18.46 12.98 -23.61
CA ARG A 975 -18.96 14.35 -23.74
C ARG A 975 -19.93 14.77 -22.66
N VAL A 976 -20.22 13.90 -21.68
CA VAL A 976 -21.06 14.26 -20.53
C VAL A 976 -20.15 14.38 -19.31
N SER A 977 -20.09 15.56 -18.71
CA SER A 977 -19.24 15.78 -17.52
C SER A 977 -19.71 14.91 -16.34
N TYR A 978 -18.78 14.54 -15.46
CA TYR A 978 -19.09 13.73 -14.27
C TYR A 978 -20.17 14.38 -13.39
N ARG A 979 -20.10 15.71 -13.22
CA ARG A 979 -21.14 16.50 -12.52
C ARG A 979 -22.53 16.29 -13.13
N ASN A 980 -22.63 16.30 -14.46
CA ASN A 980 -23.89 16.09 -15.16
C ASN A 980 -24.36 14.62 -15.05
N LEU A 981 -23.45 13.65 -15.07
CA LEU A 981 -23.78 12.24 -14.83
C LEU A 981 -24.36 12.01 -13.42
N ARG A 982 -23.74 12.57 -12.37
CA ARG A 982 -24.26 12.50 -10.99
C ARG A 982 -25.60 13.22 -10.85
N CYS A 983 -25.80 14.32 -11.57
CA CYS A 983 -27.10 15.00 -11.61
C CYS A 983 -28.17 14.12 -12.27
N LEU A 984 -27.84 13.42 -13.36
CA LEU A 984 -28.76 12.52 -14.04
C LEU A 984 -29.07 11.27 -13.21
N GLU A 985 -28.09 10.70 -12.51
CA GLU A 985 -28.29 9.62 -11.54
C GLU A 985 -29.31 10.03 -10.46
N ALA A 986 -29.16 11.24 -9.89
CA ALA A 986 -30.12 11.73 -8.91
C ALA A 986 -31.52 11.87 -9.53
N LEU A 987 -31.62 12.54 -10.69
CA LEU A 987 -32.88 12.75 -11.42
C LEU A 987 -33.55 11.44 -11.85
N ASN A 988 -32.79 10.36 -12.09
CA ASN A 988 -33.31 9.05 -12.46
C ASN A 988 -34.35 8.55 -11.44
N ASN A 989 -34.17 8.82 -10.15
CA ASN A 989 -35.12 8.42 -9.10
C ASN A 989 -36.48 9.14 -9.17
N GLY A 990 -36.57 10.23 -9.94
CA GLY A 990 -37.79 11.02 -10.13
C GLY A 990 -38.37 10.95 -11.55
N VAL A 991 -37.72 10.24 -12.47
CA VAL A 991 -38.18 10.06 -13.85
C VAL A 991 -38.88 8.71 -13.98
N GLN A 992 -40.15 8.74 -14.40
CA GLN A 992 -40.96 7.55 -14.64
C GLN A 992 -40.57 6.86 -15.96
N ASP A 993 -40.51 7.63 -17.05
CA ASP A 993 -40.11 7.14 -18.38
C ASP A 993 -39.58 8.24 -19.30
N VAL A 994 -38.68 7.88 -20.21
CA VAL A 994 -38.21 8.74 -21.32
C VAL A 994 -39.05 8.42 -22.56
N THR A 995 -39.75 9.43 -23.08
CA THR A 995 -40.76 9.28 -24.15
C THR A 995 -40.23 9.63 -25.54
N GLY A 996 -39.06 10.25 -25.63
CA GLY A 996 -38.40 10.61 -26.89
C GLY A 996 -37.24 11.57 -26.67
N TYR A 997 -36.52 11.90 -27.74
CA TYR A 997 -35.37 12.79 -27.66
C TYR A 997 -35.16 13.60 -28.95
N ILE A 998 -34.45 14.72 -28.83
CA ILE A 998 -33.88 15.46 -29.96
C ILE A 998 -32.42 15.76 -29.64
N ARG A 999 -31.52 15.36 -30.54
CA ARG A 999 -30.11 15.66 -30.42
C ARG A 999 -29.72 16.80 -31.36
N TYR A 1000 -28.94 17.74 -30.83
CA TYR A 1000 -28.46 18.91 -31.55
C TYR A 1000 -26.93 18.95 -31.56
N SER A 1001 -26.34 19.36 -32.68
CA SER A 1001 -24.98 19.88 -32.73
C SER A 1001 -25.00 21.40 -32.66
N ILE A 1002 -23.96 21.97 -32.04
CA ILE A 1002 -23.73 23.42 -31.99
C ILE A 1002 -22.58 23.75 -32.93
N ASP A 1003 -22.76 24.72 -33.81
CA ASP A 1003 -21.71 25.26 -34.69
C ASP A 1003 -21.60 26.79 -34.56
N GLY A 1004 -20.37 27.31 -34.63
CA GLY A 1004 -20.05 28.73 -34.49
C GLY A 1004 -19.67 29.21 -33.07
N ALA A 1005 -19.10 30.42 -33.00
CA ALA A 1005 -18.70 31.07 -31.73
C ALA A 1005 -19.94 31.42 -30.85
N PRO A 1006 -19.80 31.51 -29.51
CA PRO A 1006 -20.92 31.62 -28.56
C PRO A 1006 -21.98 32.67 -28.92
N ASP A 1007 -21.55 33.82 -29.46
CA ASP A 1007 -22.40 34.97 -29.75
C ASP A 1007 -23.23 34.83 -31.05
N VAL A 1008 -22.88 33.87 -31.91
CA VAL A 1008 -23.51 33.59 -33.22
C VAL A 1008 -23.87 32.12 -33.44
N ALA A 1009 -23.77 31.30 -32.40
CA ALA A 1009 -23.92 29.85 -32.46
C ALA A 1009 -25.28 29.41 -33.04
N GLN A 1010 -25.24 28.40 -33.91
CA GLN A 1010 -26.40 27.80 -34.55
C GLN A 1010 -26.54 26.33 -34.13
N LEU A 1011 -27.78 25.90 -33.98
CA LEU A 1011 -28.17 24.54 -33.68
C LEU A 1011 -28.53 23.81 -34.98
N HIS A 1012 -27.99 22.62 -35.15
CA HIS A 1012 -28.40 21.69 -36.20
C HIS A 1012 -28.93 20.42 -35.56
N ILE A 1013 -30.03 19.89 -36.09
CA ILE A 1013 -30.62 18.66 -35.57
C ILE A 1013 -29.85 17.49 -36.13
N VAL A 1014 -29.29 16.69 -35.24
CA VAL A 1014 -28.50 15.50 -35.57
C VAL A 1014 -29.42 14.30 -35.68
N ASP A 1015 -30.31 14.11 -34.70
CA ASP A 1015 -31.20 12.95 -34.65
C ASP A 1015 -32.45 13.22 -33.79
N ARG A 1016 -33.49 12.39 -33.97
CA ARG A 1016 -34.72 12.39 -33.16
C ARG A 1016 -35.28 10.98 -32.98
N GLY A 1017 -35.80 10.71 -31.78
CA GLY A 1017 -36.45 9.45 -31.46
C GLY A 1017 -37.72 9.61 -30.60
N GLY A 1018 -38.54 8.57 -30.56
CA GLY A 1018 -39.79 8.53 -29.80
C GLY A 1018 -40.81 9.58 -30.25
N ILE A 1019 -41.50 10.22 -29.31
CA ILE A 1019 -42.54 11.23 -29.64
C ILE A 1019 -42.00 12.42 -30.44
N ALA A 1020 -40.68 12.66 -30.42
CA ALA A 1020 -40.07 13.83 -31.05
C ALA A 1020 -39.97 13.73 -32.59
N VAL A 1021 -40.16 12.54 -33.16
CA VAL A 1021 -40.15 12.31 -34.62
C VAL A 1021 -41.26 13.12 -35.30
N ASP A 1022 -42.44 13.16 -34.69
CA ASP A 1022 -43.62 13.84 -35.24
C ASP A 1022 -43.76 15.30 -34.77
N LEU A 1023 -42.80 15.81 -33.98
CA LEU A 1023 -42.83 17.20 -33.48
C LEU A 1023 -42.06 18.14 -34.39
N VAL A 1024 -42.65 19.30 -34.71
CA VAL A 1024 -41.96 20.37 -35.45
C VAL A 1024 -41.03 21.12 -34.49
N SER A 1025 -39.72 21.08 -34.75
CA SER A 1025 -38.74 21.75 -33.88
C SER A 1025 -38.54 23.20 -34.32
N ARG A 1026 -38.51 24.15 -33.39
CA ARG A 1026 -38.19 25.56 -33.70
C ARG A 1026 -36.91 25.70 -34.52
N VAL A 1027 -35.91 24.87 -34.24
CA VAL A 1027 -34.59 24.90 -34.89
C VAL A 1027 -34.69 24.71 -36.41
N GLU A 1028 -35.76 24.08 -36.92
CA GLU A 1028 -36.04 23.95 -38.35
C GLU A 1028 -36.42 25.27 -39.03
N ARG A 1029 -36.95 26.24 -38.26
CA ARG A 1029 -37.34 27.57 -38.77
C ARG A 1029 -36.33 28.66 -38.39
N ASP A 1030 -35.71 28.54 -37.23
CA ASP A 1030 -34.73 29.49 -36.69
C ASP A 1030 -33.64 28.72 -35.93
N PRO A 1031 -32.47 28.49 -36.55
CA PRO A 1031 -31.41 27.68 -35.96
C PRO A 1031 -30.60 28.41 -34.88
N LYS A 1032 -30.84 29.72 -34.61
CA LYS A 1032 -30.03 30.45 -33.62
C LYS A 1032 -30.17 29.88 -32.21
N LEU A 1033 -29.03 29.62 -31.56
CA LEU A 1033 -28.96 29.18 -30.17
C LEU A 1033 -29.44 30.28 -29.23
N ARG A 1034 -30.65 30.16 -28.68
CA ARG A 1034 -31.28 31.16 -27.80
C ARG A 1034 -32.17 30.54 -26.73
N GLY A 1035 -32.37 31.25 -25.62
CA GLY A 1035 -33.24 30.85 -24.52
C GLY A 1035 -32.66 29.71 -23.69
N SER A 1036 -33.50 28.79 -23.22
CA SER A 1036 -33.13 27.66 -22.35
C SER A 1036 -31.96 26.82 -22.88
N LYS A 1037 -31.86 26.63 -24.21
CA LYS A 1037 -30.76 25.90 -24.85
C LYS A 1037 -29.43 26.66 -24.80
N HIS A 1038 -29.46 27.98 -24.92
CA HIS A 1038 -28.28 28.83 -24.78
C HIS A 1038 -27.76 28.82 -23.34
N LEU A 1039 -28.68 28.90 -22.36
CA LEU A 1039 -28.33 28.86 -20.94
C LEU A 1039 -27.61 27.55 -20.60
N VAL A 1040 -28.16 26.40 -20.99
CA VAL A 1040 -27.53 25.08 -20.77
C VAL A 1040 -26.18 24.96 -21.47
N ALA A 1041 -26.06 25.48 -22.70
CA ALA A 1041 -24.80 25.47 -23.42
C ALA A 1041 -23.72 26.37 -22.80
N SER A 1042 -24.12 27.47 -22.15
CA SER A 1042 -23.21 28.42 -21.50
C SER A 1042 -22.80 27.94 -20.10
N ASP A 1043 -23.78 27.51 -19.31
CA ASP A 1043 -23.58 27.07 -17.92
C ASP A 1043 -23.00 25.64 -17.84
N GLN A 1044 -23.10 24.88 -18.93
CA GLN A 1044 -22.65 23.48 -19.05
C GLN A 1044 -23.26 22.53 -18.00
N ASN A 1045 -24.42 22.90 -17.45
CA ASN A 1045 -25.14 22.11 -16.46
C ASN A 1045 -26.46 21.58 -17.01
N VAL A 1046 -26.84 20.37 -16.59
CA VAL A 1046 -28.17 19.80 -16.87
C VAL A 1046 -29.27 20.74 -16.37
N MET A 1047 -30.33 20.88 -17.16
CA MET A 1047 -31.51 21.65 -16.79
C MET A 1047 -32.78 20.90 -17.14
N ILE A 1048 -33.72 20.83 -16.20
CA ILE A 1048 -35.09 20.40 -16.44
C ILE A 1048 -36.02 21.62 -16.56
N THR A 1049 -36.88 21.61 -17.57
CA THR A 1049 -37.83 22.70 -17.85
C THR A 1049 -39.05 22.18 -18.61
N LYS A 1050 -40.08 23.01 -18.76
CA LYS A 1050 -41.20 22.73 -19.68
C LYS A 1050 -41.00 23.36 -21.06
N GLY A 1051 -41.50 22.70 -22.09
CA GLY A 1051 -41.58 23.23 -23.45
C GLY A 1051 -42.56 24.40 -23.54
N ARG A 1052 -42.13 25.54 -24.08
CA ARG A 1052 -42.94 26.79 -24.08
C ARG A 1052 -44.24 26.73 -24.90
N ASN A 1053 -44.33 25.80 -25.85
CA ASN A 1053 -45.47 25.71 -26.77
C ASN A 1053 -46.36 24.48 -26.50
N ASP A 1054 -45.86 23.48 -25.78
CA ASP A 1054 -46.49 22.18 -25.60
C ASP A 1054 -46.55 21.69 -24.15
N ASP A 1055 -46.03 22.48 -23.20
CA ASP A 1055 -45.98 22.23 -21.75
C ASP A 1055 -45.35 20.88 -21.34
N ARG A 1056 -44.64 20.21 -22.25
CA ARG A 1056 -43.99 18.92 -21.99
C ARG A 1056 -42.73 19.11 -21.16
N THR A 1057 -42.51 18.24 -20.17
CA THR A 1057 -41.28 18.24 -19.38
C THR A 1057 -40.12 17.72 -20.22
N ILE A 1058 -39.03 18.47 -20.22
CA ILE A 1058 -37.80 18.15 -20.96
C ILE A 1058 -36.58 18.29 -20.05
N ILE A 1059 -35.62 17.38 -20.23
CA ILE A 1059 -34.27 17.48 -19.66
C ILE A 1059 -33.32 17.84 -20.78
N LEU A 1060 -32.56 18.92 -20.60
CA LEU A 1060 -31.52 19.38 -21.51
C LEU A 1060 -30.15 19.01 -20.92
N VAL A 1061 -29.39 18.20 -21.66
CA VAL A 1061 -28.07 17.72 -21.29
C VAL A 1061 -27.03 18.30 -22.26
N PRO A 1062 -26.00 19.02 -21.78
CA PRO A 1062 -24.95 19.54 -22.65
C PRO A 1062 -23.91 18.48 -23.00
N GLU A 1063 -23.51 18.43 -24.27
CA GLU A 1063 -22.37 17.65 -24.76
C GLU A 1063 -21.14 18.57 -24.83
N VAL A 1064 -20.16 18.36 -23.95
CA VAL A 1064 -18.99 19.22 -23.78
C VAL A 1064 -17.73 18.50 -24.28
N LYS A 1065 -16.90 19.21 -25.05
CA LYS A 1065 -15.58 18.75 -25.49
C LYS A 1065 -14.60 19.93 -25.39
N ASP A 1066 -13.42 19.71 -24.81
CA ASP A 1066 -12.38 20.74 -24.66
C ASP A 1066 -12.90 22.04 -23.99
N GLN A 1067 -13.70 21.89 -22.91
CA GLN A 1067 -14.40 22.97 -22.19
C GLN A 1067 -15.41 23.78 -23.02
N GLN A 1068 -15.80 23.31 -24.21
CA GLN A 1068 -16.82 23.94 -25.06
C GLN A 1068 -18.01 23.02 -25.28
N THR A 1069 -19.23 23.56 -25.23
CA THR A 1069 -20.45 22.80 -25.57
C THR A 1069 -20.55 22.63 -27.07
N VAL A 1070 -20.33 21.41 -27.55
CA VAL A 1070 -20.36 21.04 -28.97
C VAL A 1070 -21.71 20.45 -29.41
N GLY A 1071 -22.59 20.13 -28.46
CA GLY A 1071 -23.92 19.58 -28.72
C GLY A 1071 -24.86 19.70 -27.53
N LEU A 1072 -26.14 19.41 -27.75
CA LEU A 1072 -27.16 19.33 -26.71
C LEU A 1072 -28.06 18.15 -26.98
N THR A 1073 -28.37 17.39 -25.94
CA THR A 1073 -29.39 16.33 -25.98
C THR A 1073 -30.60 16.78 -25.19
N LEU A 1074 -31.77 16.77 -25.83
CA LEU A 1074 -33.05 17.06 -25.21
C LEU A 1074 -33.80 15.74 -25.04
N LEU A 1075 -34.11 15.36 -23.81
CA LEU A 1075 -34.94 14.19 -23.48
C LEU A 1075 -36.35 14.65 -23.09
N HIS A 1076 -37.38 14.07 -23.68
CA HIS A 1076 -38.76 14.23 -23.25
C HIS A 1076 -39.07 13.21 -22.16
N VAL A 1077 -39.42 13.66 -20.96
CA VAL A 1077 -39.58 12.77 -19.79
C VAL A 1077 -40.94 12.92 -19.15
N ARG A 1078 -41.42 11.86 -18.51
CA ARG A 1078 -42.50 11.93 -17.52
C ARG A 1078 -41.88 11.82 -16.13
N LEU A 1079 -42.27 12.73 -15.24
CA LEU A 1079 -41.81 12.74 -13.85
C LEU A 1079 -42.81 11.99 -12.98
N GLU A 1080 -42.30 11.37 -11.92
CA GLU A 1080 -43.13 10.94 -10.81
C GLU A 1080 -43.87 12.14 -10.22
N LYS A 1081 -45.13 11.95 -9.81
CA LYS A 1081 -45.96 13.05 -9.30
C LYS A 1081 -45.45 13.54 -7.94
N TYR A 1082 -45.11 12.60 -7.07
CA TYR A 1082 -44.53 12.82 -5.74
C TYR A 1082 -43.43 11.79 -5.53
N VAL A 1083 -42.41 12.14 -4.76
CA VAL A 1083 -41.31 11.24 -4.38
C VAL A 1083 -41.13 11.28 -2.87
N ASP A 1084 -40.52 10.25 -2.31
CA ASP A 1084 -40.19 10.20 -0.88
C ASP A 1084 -39.29 11.38 -0.47
N GLU A 1085 -39.35 11.78 0.81
CA GLU A 1085 -38.55 12.87 1.37
C GLU A 1085 -37.04 12.71 1.08
N HIS A 1086 -36.51 11.50 1.29
CA HIS A 1086 -35.09 11.22 1.10
C HIS A 1086 -34.70 11.36 -0.38
N ILE A 1087 -35.55 10.86 -1.28
CA ILE A 1087 -35.36 10.96 -2.73
C ILE A 1087 -35.47 12.41 -3.19
N ALA A 1088 -36.45 13.17 -2.68
CA ALA A 1088 -36.61 14.59 -2.99
C ALA A 1088 -35.37 15.40 -2.59
N LYS A 1089 -34.85 15.16 -1.39
CA LYS A 1089 -33.64 15.81 -0.89
C LYS A 1089 -32.43 15.49 -1.77
N LEU A 1090 -32.17 14.21 -2.05
CA LEU A 1090 -31.08 13.77 -2.91
C LEU A 1090 -31.13 14.43 -4.29
N ILE A 1091 -32.33 14.45 -4.90
CA ILE A 1091 -32.55 15.12 -6.21
C ILE A 1091 -32.21 16.61 -6.11
N LEU A 1092 -32.70 17.32 -5.10
CA LEU A 1092 -32.52 18.77 -4.97
C LEU A 1092 -31.10 19.19 -4.59
N GLU A 1093 -30.37 18.37 -3.83
CA GLU A 1093 -28.95 18.61 -3.52
C GLU A 1093 -28.10 18.52 -4.79
N ARG A 1094 -28.34 17.49 -5.62
CA ARG A 1094 -27.54 17.23 -6.83
C ARG A 1094 -27.99 18.08 -8.01
N TYR A 1095 -29.27 18.44 -8.10
CA TYR A 1095 -29.81 19.30 -9.14
C TYR A 1095 -29.68 20.79 -8.75
N GLN A 1096 -28.64 21.44 -9.27
CA GLN A 1096 -28.38 22.89 -9.11
C GLN A 1096 -28.29 23.41 -7.65
N ASN A 1097 -27.98 22.50 -6.71
CA ASN A 1097 -27.94 22.74 -5.27
C ASN A 1097 -29.19 23.48 -4.75
N ARG A 1098 -30.37 23.06 -5.23
CA ARG A 1098 -31.64 23.69 -4.90
C ARG A 1098 -32.06 23.42 -3.46
N TYR A 1099 -31.65 22.30 -2.86
CA TYR A 1099 -31.97 22.00 -1.47
C TYR A 1099 -31.37 23.04 -0.52
N ALA A 1100 -30.07 23.33 -0.62
CA ALA A 1100 -29.42 24.34 0.20
C ALA A 1100 -30.06 25.72 0.00
N LYS A 1101 -30.30 26.13 -1.25
CA LYS A 1101 -30.98 27.40 -1.56
C LYS A 1101 -32.38 27.49 -0.96
N LEU A 1102 -33.16 26.40 -0.99
CA LEU A 1102 -34.49 26.36 -0.41
C LEU A 1102 -34.42 26.37 1.13
N TYR A 1103 -33.48 25.62 1.71
CA TYR A 1103 -33.22 25.61 3.14
C TYR A 1103 -32.88 27.01 3.65
N ASP A 1104 -31.94 27.71 3.01
CA ASP A 1104 -31.54 29.07 3.36
C ASP A 1104 -32.71 30.05 3.26
N PHE A 1105 -33.48 29.99 2.16
CA PHE A 1105 -34.60 30.90 1.94
C PHE A 1105 -35.77 30.68 2.93
N VAL A 1106 -36.02 29.43 3.32
CA VAL A 1106 -37.03 29.11 4.33
C VAL A 1106 -36.56 29.52 5.72
N THR A 1107 -35.31 29.20 6.09
CA THR A 1107 -34.75 29.52 7.41
C THR A 1107 -34.53 31.02 7.64
N GLU A 1108 -34.54 31.83 6.58
CA GLU A 1108 -34.60 33.29 6.68
C GLU A 1108 -35.91 33.79 7.31
N THR A 1109 -37.02 33.05 7.18
CA THR A 1109 -38.34 33.48 7.71
C THR A 1109 -39.02 32.50 8.66
N GLU A 1110 -38.66 31.23 8.65
CA GLU A 1110 -39.20 30.18 9.52
C GLU A 1110 -38.10 29.63 10.45
N PRO A 1111 -38.39 29.33 11.73
CA PRO A 1111 -37.38 28.92 12.70
C PRO A 1111 -36.78 27.51 12.44
N THR A 1112 -37.45 26.68 11.65
CA THR A 1112 -37.01 25.30 11.34
C THR A 1112 -37.42 24.89 9.92
N PHE A 1113 -36.53 24.24 9.19
CA PHE A 1113 -36.86 23.65 7.90
C PHE A 1113 -37.58 22.31 8.05
N ARG A 1114 -38.85 22.26 7.66
CA ARG A 1114 -39.65 21.03 7.63
C ARG A 1114 -39.37 20.20 6.37
N SER A 1115 -38.48 19.22 6.45
CA SER A 1115 -38.11 18.39 5.28
C SER A 1115 -39.23 17.45 4.83
N ASP A 1116 -40.14 17.06 5.73
CA ASP A 1116 -41.31 16.22 5.43
C ASP A 1116 -42.20 16.80 4.32
N LEU A 1117 -42.28 18.13 4.24
CA LEU A 1117 -43.07 18.84 3.23
C LEU A 1117 -42.59 18.57 1.80
N LEU A 1118 -41.33 18.20 1.60
CA LEU A 1118 -40.79 17.86 0.28
C LEU A 1118 -41.55 16.69 -0.37
N SER A 1119 -42.03 15.73 0.43
CA SER A 1119 -42.82 14.60 -0.08
C SER A 1119 -44.24 14.98 -0.51
N THR A 1120 -44.73 16.15 -0.08
CA THR A 1120 -46.10 16.63 -0.33
C THR A 1120 -46.21 17.55 -1.54
N ILE A 1121 -45.08 18.04 -2.06
CA ILE A 1121 -45.02 18.99 -3.17
C ILE A 1121 -44.78 18.21 -4.46
N PRO A 1122 -45.50 18.52 -5.56
CA PRO A 1122 -45.25 17.86 -6.83
C PRO A 1122 -43.79 18.01 -7.26
N LEU A 1123 -43.15 16.91 -7.70
CA LEU A 1123 -41.73 16.91 -8.07
C LEU A 1123 -41.43 17.94 -9.19
N SER A 1124 -42.38 18.14 -10.10
CA SER A 1124 -42.29 19.18 -11.13
C SER A 1124 -42.08 20.57 -10.55
N ASP A 1125 -42.74 20.87 -9.44
CA ASP A 1125 -42.70 22.18 -8.80
C ASP A 1125 -41.40 22.34 -8.02
N LEU A 1126 -40.97 21.30 -7.29
CA LEU A 1126 -39.67 21.29 -6.60
C LEU A 1126 -38.49 21.59 -7.55
N LEU A 1127 -38.55 21.01 -8.75
CA LEU A 1127 -37.50 21.13 -9.76
C LEU A 1127 -37.55 22.44 -10.55
N MET A 1128 -38.74 22.96 -10.87
CA MET A 1128 -38.91 24.03 -11.86
C MET A 1128 -39.43 25.36 -11.29
N SER A 1129 -40.08 25.38 -10.13
CA SER A 1129 -40.60 26.62 -9.54
C SER A 1129 -39.47 27.51 -9.00
N PRO A 1130 -39.63 28.85 -8.97
CA PRO A 1130 -38.64 29.72 -8.31
C PRO A 1130 -38.50 29.38 -6.82
N ILE A 1131 -37.27 29.39 -6.29
CA ILE A 1131 -36.98 29.05 -4.88
C ILE A 1131 -37.82 29.91 -3.92
N ALA A 1132 -37.92 31.22 -4.19
CA ALA A 1132 -38.72 32.13 -3.36
C ALA A 1132 -40.20 31.73 -3.28
N GLY A 1133 -40.79 31.26 -4.39
CA GLY A 1133 -42.19 30.81 -4.41
C GLY A 1133 -42.39 29.44 -3.78
N LEU A 1134 -41.39 28.55 -3.87
CA LEU A 1134 -41.40 27.26 -3.16
C LEU A 1134 -41.32 27.46 -1.64
N ALA A 1135 -40.50 28.41 -1.18
CA ALA A 1135 -40.32 28.70 0.23
C ALA A 1135 -41.61 29.21 0.92
N GLU A 1136 -42.53 29.84 0.18
CA GLU A 1136 -43.84 30.26 0.72
C GLU A 1136 -44.68 29.07 1.22
N LEU A 1137 -44.46 27.87 0.70
CA LEU A 1137 -45.16 26.66 1.14
C LEU A 1137 -44.77 26.22 2.56
N TRP A 1138 -43.67 26.75 3.10
CA TRP A 1138 -43.25 26.51 4.49
C TRP A 1138 -43.88 27.49 5.49
N ARG A 1139 -44.60 28.52 5.01
CA ARG A 1139 -45.27 29.52 5.86
C ARG A 1139 -46.71 29.17 6.23
N ASN A 1140 -47.29 28.11 5.63
CA ASN A 1140 -48.71 27.74 5.76
C ASN A 1140 -48.95 26.54 6.66
#